data_AF-A0A6A3N6K6-F1
#
_entry.id   AF-A0A6A3N6K6-F1
#
_cell.length_a   1.000
_cell.length_b   1.000
_cell.length_c   1.000
_cell.angle_alpha   90.00
_cell.angle_beta   90.00
_cell.angle_gamma   90.00
#
_symmetry.space_group_name_H-M   'P 1'
#
loop_
_entity.id
_entity.type
_entity.pdbx_description
1 polymer ?
#
loop_
_entity_poly.entity_id
_entity_poly.type
_entity_poly.pdbx_seq_one_letter_code
_entity_poly.pdbx_strand_id
1 'polypeptide(L)'
;MISSEQSEKIVRSLYPGLPEETTSILLSFSEKLQNAKETSANADYRALSLSTRQLLRVCRRLNAFPEHSLRDLRPLLHDSLLTQFLSSTCSRLVDTLLDECNAPAIMSSVDTLTEADTIREEEGRLCIGDTSYPIQTPTNPELVPQPHYFDIPKHTQCMKAMLQDVVAGQKHMLLIGNQGVGKNKLADRLLQLLQQEREYIQLHRDTTVQTLTLVPTLIDGMIEWEDSPLVRAAKTGRTLIVDEADKAPLEVVCVLKGLIEDGEMLLGNGKRLIDPTKVAIEEWHDEEDIIELHPNFRMWVLANRPGFPFLGNNCFREIGDIFASHAIDNPDEESELSLLTAYAPNVPVDILRRLCRAFAELRELVENGTITYPYSTREAVAVAKHLEQFPNDGVASVLENVLAFDAYDRNMRTQLSEIFLRHGIPLSATGETLVLKMNIAETRDLPDLVPTESWRWDPDQSAKFSAAIKKPQQQLHHSTLNRRQISLDPSTARSFALQHHRLHEFTEQLSSFQVPLKGNRKQQAHAMTVFPDNSVHVLTRRPMCVHSFSDFDESERVPSILELESEYMQWEPHPVLVNLPDKNEIAVFIPSTGLTIFLNPLDQAELDREAELWKSMYGSVDEFTSTGGFELKLDGSRVGGPSTPKTGLDAPKYGKDDPNNDPHVGGNTWAGGTGGSDTAGLGGSGGPYRLDKGHPVHQVSQEKKDEVSAEARAKAQAMAQEALTDKLREIDMSDREWETYQSYFKRVERESAQLRAVLANLEAVAQERNWLRHQSSGELDDGKLVDGVAGERLVFKRRGVSDSPFQAPAGHQQDQEPKQMLFVMDVSGSMYRFNSQDSRLERMLETSLMIMESFAGFERELDYCIMGHSGDSPEIPFVEFGAPPKDRKERLRVLQKMVAHTQYCRSGDHTVEAVERGVQRVAALEGDDRFVFVVSDANLERYGIEPRYLGRKLNSEPGVQAHALFIASFADEAERIRRELPAGRGHVCLDTSDLPRMFKQIFTAAFGQT
;
A
#
# COMPACT_ATOMS: atom_id res chain seq x y z
N MET A 1 5.83 -38.26 24.49
CA MET A 1 5.90 -38.22 23.02
C MET A 1 5.55 -39.60 22.50
N ILE A 2 4.71 -39.68 21.47
CA ILE A 2 4.41 -40.93 20.76
C ILE A 2 5.66 -41.25 19.92
N SER A 3 6.16 -42.48 19.94
CA SER A 3 7.32 -42.84 19.10
C SER A 3 6.93 -42.84 17.62
N SER A 4 7.92 -42.72 16.71
CA SER A 4 7.68 -42.79 15.26
C SER A 4 6.98 -44.11 14.88
N GLU A 5 7.40 -45.24 15.47
CA GLU A 5 6.79 -46.56 15.27
C GLU A 5 5.34 -46.64 15.79
N GLN A 6 5.02 -45.98 16.91
CA GLN A 6 3.65 -45.88 17.42
C GLN A 6 2.78 -45.00 16.52
N SER A 7 3.33 -43.90 16.02
CA SER A 7 2.63 -42.98 15.11
C SER A 7 2.30 -43.68 13.79
N GLU A 8 3.24 -44.45 13.25
CA GLU A 8 3.02 -45.26 12.06
C GLU A 8 1.92 -46.31 12.26
N LYS A 9 1.93 -47.02 13.40
CA LYS A 9 0.86 -47.98 13.74
C LYS A 9 -0.52 -47.33 13.83
N ILE A 10 -0.60 -46.11 14.38
CA ILE A 10 -1.85 -45.34 14.48
C ILE A 10 -2.32 -44.90 13.09
N VAL A 11 -1.43 -44.35 12.26
CA VAL A 11 -1.80 -43.90 10.91
C VAL A 11 -2.28 -45.09 10.06
N ARG A 12 -1.57 -46.22 10.10
CA ARG A 12 -1.96 -47.43 9.35
C ARG A 12 -3.26 -48.05 9.84
N SER A 13 -3.59 -47.95 11.13
CA SER A 13 -4.85 -48.48 11.66
C SER A 13 -6.05 -47.59 11.31
N LEU A 14 -5.85 -46.27 11.32
CA LEU A 14 -6.91 -45.30 11.01
C LEU A 14 -7.13 -45.10 9.50
N TYR A 15 -6.07 -45.20 8.70
CA TYR A 15 -6.06 -44.87 7.27
C TYR A 15 -5.42 -45.99 6.43
N PRO A 16 -6.09 -47.16 6.33
CA PRO A 16 -5.52 -48.35 5.69
C PRO A 16 -5.38 -48.22 4.16
N GLY A 17 -6.05 -47.27 3.53
CA GLY A 17 -5.96 -47.00 2.08
C GLY A 17 -4.77 -46.13 1.69
N LEU A 18 -4.10 -45.50 2.65
CA LEU A 18 -2.95 -44.62 2.38
C LEU A 18 -1.72 -45.45 1.98
N PRO A 19 -1.05 -45.13 0.84
CA PRO A 19 0.16 -45.84 0.45
C PRO A 19 1.28 -45.76 1.50
N GLU A 20 2.03 -46.86 1.63
CA GLU A 20 3.14 -47.00 2.58
C GLU A 20 4.24 -45.96 2.33
N GLU A 21 4.56 -45.71 1.06
CA GLU A 21 5.54 -44.69 0.66
C GLU A 21 5.12 -43.29 1.13
N THR A 22 3.87 -42.87 0.84
CA THR A 22 3.35 -41.56 1.28
C THR A 22 3.36 -41.45 2.81
N THR A 23 2.99 -42.51 3.51
CA THR A 23 2.99 -42.55 4.98
C THR A 23 4.39 -42.36 5.54
N SER A 24 5.38 -43.07 4.99
CA SER A 24 6.79 -42.97 5.41
C SER A 24 7.35 -41.55 5.18
N ILE A 25 7.07 -40.94 4.03
CA ILE A 25 7.53 -39.59 3.70
C ILE A 25 6.93 -38.58 4.68
N LEU A 26 5.62 -38.64 4.93
CA LEU A 26 4.91 -37.72 5.83
C LEU A 26 5.43 -37.80 7.28
N LEU A 27 5.61 -39.01 7.81
CA LEU A 27 6.11 -39.21 9.17
C LEU A 27 7.57 -38.76 9.30
N SER A 28 8.41 -39.07 8.31
CA SER A 28 9.80 -38.60 8.26
C SER A 28 9.88 -37.07 8.20
N PHE A 29 9.05 -36.44 7.37
CA PHE A 29 8.95 -34.98 7.29
C PHE A 29 8.55 -34.37 8.64
N SER A 30 7.54 -34.92 9.31
CA SER A 30 7.09 -34.45 10.62
C SER A 30 8.20 -34.49 11.67
N GLU A 31 8.98 -35.57 11.70
CA GLU A 31 10.11 -35.72 12.63
C GLU A 31 11.23 -34.72 12.34
N LYS A 32 11.60 -34.57 11.06
CA LYS A 32 12.62 -33.60 10.65
C LYS A 32 12.20 -32.15 10.90
N LEU A 33 10.93 -31.81 10.65
CA LEU A 33 10.39 -30.48 10.92
C LEU A 33 10.48 -30.17 12.42
N GLN A 34 10.13 -31.12 13.28
CA GLN A 34 10.25 -30.95 14.73
C GLN A 34 11.72 -30.74 15.15
N ASN A 35 12.64 -31.56 14.63
CA ASN A 35 14.07 -31.41 14.90
C ASN A 35 14.62 -30.05 14.43
N ALA A 36 14.21 -29.59 13.25
CA ALA A 36 14.62 -28.28 12.71
C ALA A 36 14.14 -27.12 13.58
N LYS A 37 12.94 -27.22 14.18
CA LYS A 37 12.41 -26.22 15.11
C LYS A 37 13.18 -26.16 16.42
N GLU A 38 13.59 -27.31 16.95
CA GLU A 38 14.30 -27.41 18.23
C GLU A 38 15.77 -26.99 18.11
N THR A 39 16.41 -27.26 16.96
CA THR A 39 17.84 -27.01 16.73
C THR A 39 18.14 -25.61 16.16
N SER A 40 17.18 -24.96 15.50
CA SER A 40 17.40 -23.67 14.85
C SER A 40 17.33 -22.48 15.81
N ALA A 41 18.27 -21.55 15.67
CA ALA A 41 18.25 -20.24 16.32
C ALA A 41 17.27 -19.25 15.65
N ASN A 42 16.75 -19.57 14.46
CA ASN A 42 15.83 -18.70 13.73
C ASN A 42 14.42 -18.76 14.35
N ALA A 43 13.98 -17.64 14.94
CA ALA A 43 12.69 -17.53 15.60
C ALA A 43 11.50 -17.82 14.66
N ASP A 44 11.64 -17.52 13.37
CA ASP A 44 10.58 -17.73 12.37
C ASP A 44 10.19 -19.21 12.23
N TYR A 45 11.14 -20.14 12.38
CA TYR A 45 10.86 -21.57 12.23
C TYR A 45 9.95 -22.10 13.33
N ARG A 46 9.88 -21.42 14.48
CA ARG A 46 8.98 -21.81 15.57
C ARG A 46 7.51 -21.63 15.20
N ALA A 47 7.20 -20.77 14.21
CA ALA A 47 5.84 -20.56 13.71
C ALA A 47 5.31 -21.75 12.90
N LEU A 48 6.20 -22.55 12.27
CA LEU A 48 5.80 -23.78 11.57
C LEU A 48 5.31 -24.79 12.60
N SER A 49 4.04 -25.14 12.61
CA SER A 49 3.48 -26.11 13.55
C SER A 49 2.68 -27.16 12.80
N LEU A 50 3.11 -28.42 12.94
CA LEU A 50 2.39 -29.59 12.45
C LEU A 50 1.99 -30.43 13.67
N SER A 51 0.78 -30.23 14.18
CA SER A 51 0.26 -31.01 15.29
C SER A 51 -0.13 -32.43 14.84
N THR A 52 -0.24 -33.37 15.78
CA THR A 52 -0.74 -34.72 15.47
C THR A 52 -2.14 -34.68 14.84
N ARG A 53 -2.99 -33.70 15.21
CA ARG A 53 -4.31 -33.52 14.60
C ARG A 53 -4.21 -33.11 13.13
N GLN A 54 -3.34 -32.15 12.82
CA GLN A 54 -3.09 -31.74 11.44
C GLN A 54 -2.51 -32.90 10.62
N LEU A 55 -1.56 -33.65 11.20
CA LEU A 55 -1.01 -34.84 10.56
C LEU A 55 -2.09 -35.88 10.24
N LEU A 56 -2.96 -36.21 11.21
CA LEU A 56 -4.06 -37.16 10.99
C LEU A 56 -5.08 -36.63 9.96
N ARG A 57 -5.30 -35.32 9.88
CA ARG A 57 -6.15 -34.69 8.87
C ARG A 57 -5.54 -34.81 7.47
N VAL A 58 -4.24 -34.54 7.34
CA VAL A 58 -3.47 -34.76 6.11
C VAL A 58 -3.56 -36.23 5.68
N CYS A 59 -3.36 -37.17 6.60
CA CYS A 59 -3.52 -38.60 6.30
C CYS A 59 -4.93 -38.95 5.82
N ARG A 60 -5.98 -38.43 6.48
CA ARG A 60 -7.38 -38.64 6.07
C ARG A 60 -7.61 -38.18 4.63
N ARG A 61 -7.08 -36.99 4.32
CA ARG A 61 -7.19 -36.36 3.01
C ARG A 61 -6.53 -37.18 1.91
N LEU A 62 -5.31 -37.65 2.17
CA LEU A 62 -4.54 -38.47 1.23
C LEU A 62 -5.12 -39.89 1.10
N ASN A 63 -5.71 -40.43 2.18
CA ASN A 63 -6.38 -41.74 2.16
C ASN A 63 -7.66 -41.73 1.31
N ALA A 64 -8.33 -40.58 1.17
CA ALA A 64 -9.48 -40.44 0.28
C ALA A 64 -9.09 -40.43 -1.21
N PHE A 65 -7.83 -40.11 -1.53
CA PHE A 65 -7.28 -40.03 -2.90
C PHE A 65 -5.92 -40.75 -2.99
N PRO A 66 -5.87 -42.08 -2.76
CA PRO A 66 -4.61 -42.80 -2.63
C PRO A 66 -3.79 -42.83 -3.91
N GLU A 67 -4.42 -42.73 -5.08
CA GLU A 67 -3.72 -42.68 -6.38
C GLU A 67 -2.99 -41.35 -6.61
N HIS A 68 -3.44 -40.26 -5.96
CA HIS A 68 -2.86 -38.92 -6.07
C HIS A 68 -2.04 -38.54 -4.84
N SER A 69 -1.92 -39.43 -3.85
CA SER A 69 -1.41 -39.10 -2.52
C SER A 69 0.02 -38.53 -2.53
N LEU A 70 0.90 -39.02 -3.41
CA LEU A 70 2.26 -38.50 -3.56
C LEU A 70 2.29 -37.12 -4.24
N ARG A 71 1.42 -36.89 -5.24
CA ARG A 71 1.32 -35.61 -5.95
C ARG A 71 0.80 -34.52 -5.03
N ASP A 72 -0.22 -34.84 -4.23
CA ASP A 72 -0.94 -33.89 -3.40
C ASP A 72 -0.26 -33.64 -2.04
N LEU A 73 0.69 -34.49 -1.64
CA LEU A 73 1.39 -34.40 -0.34
C LEU A 73 2.04 -33.05 -0.09
N ARG A 74 2.85 -32.57 -1.04
CA ARG A 74 3.59 -31.31 -0.89
C ARG A 74 2.65 -30.10 -0.82
N PRO A 75 1.74 -29.86 -1.79
CA PRO A 75 0.77 -28.76 -1.70
C PRO A 75 -0.02 -28.77 -0.38
N LEU A 76 -0.50 -29.94 0.04
CA LEU A 76 -1.30 -30.09 1.25
C LEU A 76 -0.52 -29.76 2.54
N LEU A 77 0.79 -30.03 2.56
CA LEU A 77 1.66 -29.63 3.68
C LEU A 77 1.94 -28.13 3.69
N HIS A 78 2.14 -27.50 2.54
CA HIS A 78 2.28 -26.05 2.45
C HIS A 78 1.02 -25.32 2.94
N ASP A 79 -0.16 -25.81 2.59
CA ASP A 79 -1.46 -25.29 3.07
C ASP A 79 -1.64 -25.55 4.57
N SER A 80 -1.35 -26.77 5.04
CA SER A 80 -1.51 -27.12 6.46
C SER A 80 -0.57 -26.33 7.38
N LEU A 81 0.57 -25.89 6.87
CA LEU A 81 1.55 -25.05 7.58
C LEU A 81 1.39 -23.55 7.30
N LEU A 82 0.46 -23.15 6.41
CA LEU A 82 0.28 -21.78 5.91
C LEU A 82 1.59 -21.11 5.47
N THR A 83 2.46 -21.86 4.81
CA THR A 83 3.78 -21.37 4.36
C THR A 83 3.69 -20.16 3.42
N GLN A 84 2.58 -20.01 2.69
CA GLN A 84 2.27 -18.88 1.80
C GLN A 84 2.24 -17.53 2.55
N PHE A 85 1.94 -17.54 3.86
CA PHE A 85 1.90 -16.33 4.69
C PHE A 85 3.11 -16.18 5.62
N LEU A 86 4.10 -17.07 5.50
CA LEU A 86 5.33 -17.04 6.28
C LEU A 86 6.49 -16.48 5.43
N SER A 87 7.63 -16.22 6.07
CA SER A 87 8.81 -15.72 5.35
C SER A 87 9.26 -16.71 4.27
N SER A 88 9.83 -16.22 3.16
CA SER A 88 10.37 -17.05 2.08
C SER A 88 11.40 -18.08 2.56
N THR A 89 12.03 -17.82 3.69
CA THR A 89 12.92 -18.75 4.39
C THR A 89 12.17 -19.96 4.95
N CYS A 90 10.97 -19.78 5.49
CA CYS A 90 10.13 -20.87 6.01
C CYS A 90 9.64 -21.78 4.87
N SER A 91 9.18 -21.21 3.75
CA SER A 91 8.78 -22.01 2.58
C SER A 91 9.95 -22.83 2.06
N ARG A 92 11.12 -22.20 1.87
CA ARG A 92 12.34 -22.90 1.44
C ARG A 92 12.75 -24.02 2.41
N LEU A 93 12.58 -23.82 3.71
CA LEU A 93 12.86 -24.87 4.69
C LEU A 93 11.93 -26.07 4.49
N VAL A 94 10.62 -25.84 4.35
CA VAL A 94 9.65 -26.91 4.10
C VAL A 94 9.99 -27.65 2.81
N ASP A 95 10.31 -26.93 1.73
CA ASP A 95 10.72 -27.54 0.47
C ASP A 95 11.99 -28.39 0.62
N THR A 96 13.01 -27.86 1.29
CA THR A 96 14.28 -28.57 1.56
C THR A 96 14.03 -29.86 2.35
N LEU A 97 13.22 -29.79 3.41
CA LEU A 97 12.91 -30.96 4.24
C LEU A 97 12.13 -32.03 3.46
N LEU A 98 11.23 -31.61 2.57
CA LEU A 98 10.48 -32.51 1.69
C LEU A 98 11.40 -33.18 0.66
N ASP A 99 12.33 -32.42 0.08
CA ASP A 99 13.34 -32.96 -0.85
C ASP A 99 14.22 -34.01 -0.16
N GLU A 100 14.67 -33.74 1.07
CA GLU A 100 15.45 -34.70 1.84
C GLU A 100 14.65 -35.94 2.27
N CYS A 101 13.31 -35.87 2.25
CA CYS A 101 12.42 -37.00 2.48
C CYS A 101 12.06 -37.73 1.18
N ASN A 102 12.65 -37.35 0.05
CA ASN A 102 12.34 -37.86 -1.29
C ASN A 102 10.86 -37.65 -1.69
N ALA A 103 10.21 -36.61 -1.18
CA ALA A 103 8.91 -36.21 -1.70
C ALA A 103 9.07 -35.74 -3.15
N PRO A 104 8.19 -36.14 -4.08
CA PRO A 104 8.29 -35.71 -5.47
C PRO A 104 8.27 -34.18 -5.57
N ALA A 105 9.16 -33.65 -6.41
CA ALA A 105 9.20 -32.23 -6.70
C ALA A 105 7.87 -31.80 -7.32
N ILE A 106 7.47 -30.54 -7.08
CA ILE A 106 6.36 -29.94 -7.80
C ILE A 106 6.74 -30.01 -9.28
N MET A 107 6.03 -30.83 -10.07
CA MET A 107 6.12 -30.72 -11.51
C MET A 107 5.72 -29.29 -11.86
N SER A 108 6.65 -28.51 -12.42
CA SER A 108 6.33 -27.18 -12.92
C SER A 108 5.08 -27.30 -13.80
N SER A 109 4.13 -26.40 -13.61
CA SER A 109 2.87 -26.26 -14.37
C SER A 109 3.03 -26.24 -15.90
N VAL A 110 4.25 -26.31 -16.42
CA VAL A 110 4.60 -26.40 -17.83
C VAL A 110 4.39 -27.82 -18.41
N ASP A 111 4.48 -28.90 -17.61
CA ASP A 111 4.41 -30.28 -18.14
C ASP A 111 3.05 -30.98 -17.97
N THR A 112 2.07 -30.35 -17.33
CA THR A 112 0.68 -30.84 -17.24
C THR A 112 -0.26 -29.88 -17.96
N LEU A 113 -0.23 -29.93 -19.30
CA LEU A 113 -1.39 -29.63 -20.16
C LEU A 113 -2.49 -30.69 -19.98
N THR A 114 -2.75 -31.12 -18.75
CA THR A 114 -3.91 -31.94 -18.40
C THR A 114 -5.04 -30.96 -18.13
N GLU A 115 -6.05 -30.98 -19.00
CA GLU A 115 -7.37 -30.35 -18.90
C GLU A 115 -7.54 -29.40 -17.70
N ALA A 116 -7.66 -28.09 -17.98
CA ALA A 116 -8.02 -27.10 -16.97
C ALA A 116 -9.11 -27.67 -16.04
N ASP A 117 -8.91 -27.62 -14.71
CA ASP A 117 -9.88 -28.14 -13.74
C ASP A 117 -11.24 -27.50 -14.04
N THR A 118 -12.11 -28.20 -14.75
CA THR A 118 -13.42 -27.69 -15.17
C THR A 118 -14.47 -28.07 -14.14
N ILE A 119 -15.39 -27.15 -13.88
CA ILE A 119 -16.57 -27.41 -13.05
C ILE A 119 -17.66 -28.01 -13.94
N ARG A 120 -18.19 -29.17 -13.56
CA ARG A 120 -19.26 -29.90 -14.28
C ARG A 120 -20.28 -30.42 -13.28
N GLU A 121 -21.54 -30.46 -13.69
CA GLU A 121 -22.60 -31.15 -12.97
C GLU A 121 -23.04 -32.35 -13.81
N GLU A 122 -22.80 -33.56 -13.31
CA GLU A 122 -23.07 -34.81 -14.01
C GLU A 122 -23.85 -35.75 -13.08
N GLU A 123 -25.01 -36.22 -13.53
CA GLU A 123 -25.83 -37.22 -12.83
C GLU A 123 -26.17 -36.87 -11.36
N GLY A 124 -26.40 -35.59 -11.05
CA GLY A 124 -26.67 -35.13 -9.68
C GLY A 124 -25.44 -35.09 -8.77
N ARG A 125 -24.24 -35.05 -9.36
CA ARG A 125 -22.96 -34.89 -8.67
C ARG A 125 -22.23 -33.66 -9.20
N LEU A 126 -21.59 -32.94 -8.30
CA LEU A 126 -20.66 -31.88 -8.63
C LEU A 126 -19.29 -32.50 -8.90
N CYS A 127 -18.73 -32.21 -10.06
CA CYS A 127 -17.38 -32.61 -10.47
C CYS A 127 -16.52 -31.36 -10.65
N ILE A 128 -15.38 -31.28 -9.95
CA ILE A 128 -14.35 -30.25 -10.18
C ILE A 128 -13.05 -30.98 -10.50
N GLY A 129 -12.66 -30.96 -11.77
CA GLY A 129 -11.57 -31.80 -12.28
C GLY A 129 -11.87 -33.29 -12.05
N ASP A 130 -10.98 -33.97 -11.34
CA ASP A 130 -11.07 -35.40 -10.99
C ASP A 130 -11.91 -35.69 -9.74
N THR A 131 -12.36 -34.67 -9.02
CA THR A 131 -13.04 -34.82 -7.72
C THR A 131 -14.55 -34.71 -7.89
N SER A 132 -15.30 -35.71 -7.41
CA SER A 132 -16.78 -35.69 -7.45
C SER A 132 -17.44 -35.83 -6.07
N TYR A 133 -18.55 -35.12 -5.86
CA TYR A 133 -19.37 -35.20 -4.66
C TYR A 133 -20.87 -35.10 -4.98
N PRO A 134 -21.76 -35.85 -4.31
CA PRO A 134 -23.19 -35.77 -4.57
C PRO A 134 -23.78 -34.42 -4.21
N ILE A 135 -24.63 -33.88 -5.09
CA ILE A 135 -25.42 -32.68 -4.85
C ILE A 135 -26.66 -33.06 -4.04
N GLN A 136 -26.97 -32.29 -3.01
CA GLN A 136 -28.14 -32.52 -2.16
C GLN A 136 -29.24 -31.55 -2.56
N THR A 137 -30.48 -32.02 -2.66
CA THR A 137 -31.62 -31.12 -2.86
C THR A 137 -31.86 -30.33 -1.58
N PRO A 138 -31.83 -28.98 -1.63
CA PRO A 138 -32.05 -28.15 -0.44
C PRO A 138 -33.51 -28.22 -0.02
N THR A 139 -33.75 -28.18 1.28
CA THR A 139 -35.10 -28.06 1.86
C THR A 139 -35.63 -26.63 1.68
N ASN A 140 -34.73 -25.64 1.81
CA ASN A 140 -34.98 -24.21 1.72
C ASN A 140 -34.04 -23.61 0.65
N PRO A 141 -34.42 -23.64 -0.64
CA PRO A 141 -33.58 -23.16 -1.73
C PRO A 141 -33.12 -21.69 -1.58
N GLU A 142 -33.89 -20.86 -0.87
CA GLU A 142 -33.56 -19.47 -0.56
C GLU A 142 -32.37 -19.30 0.38
N LEU A 143 -32.00 -20.34 1.13
CA LEU A 143 -30.82 -20.36 2.00
C LEU A 143 -29.57 -20.86 1.27
N VAL A 144 -29.70 -21.31 0.01
CA VAL A 144 -28.55 -21.62 -0.85
C VAL A 144 -28.01 -20.30 -1.42
N PRO A 145 -26.74 -19.95 -1.19
CA PRO A 145 -26.19 -18.68 -1.64
C PRO A 145 -26.16 -18.60 -3.17
N GLN A 146 -26.43 -17.41 -3.71
CA GLN A 146 -26.38 -17.10 -5.15
C GLN A 146 -25.40 -15.95 -5.41
N PRO A 147 -24.08 -16.15 -5.20
CA PRO A 147 -23.11 -15.08 -5.38
C PRO A 147 -22.97 -14.73 -6.86
N HIS A 148 -22.94 -13.43 -7.18
CA HIS A 148 -22.39 -12.98 -8.46
C HIS A 148 -20.90 -13.37 -8.50
N TYR A 149 -20.55 -14.33 -9.36
CA TYR A 149 -19.27 -15.02 -9.36
C TYR A 149 -18.83 -15.36 -10.79
N PHE A 150 -17.53 -15.23 -11.07
CA PHE A 150 -16.92 -15.67 -12.32
C PHE A 150 -15.87 -16.72 -12.00
N ASP A 151 -15.95 -17.86 -12.67
CA ASP A 151 -15.03 -18.96 -12.45
C ASP A 151 -13.66 -18.59 -13.06
N ILE A 152 -12.63 -18.57 -12.22
CA ILE A 152 -11.24 -18.29 -12.60
C ILE A 152 -10.35 -19.47 -12.23
N PRO A 153 -9.27 -19.76 -13.00
CA PRO A 153 -8.46 -20.96 -12.81
C PRO A 153 -7.98 -21.16 -11.37
N LYS A 154 -7.40 -20.12 -10.75
CA LYS A 154 -6.89 -20.19 -9.38
C LYS A 154 -7.97 -20.52 -8.35
N HIS A 155 -9.15 -19.92 -8.46
CA HIS A 155 -10.25 -20.20 -7.53
C HIS A 155 -10.87 -21.57 -7.78
N THR A 156 -10.92 -22.04 -9.03
CA THR A 156 -11.40 -23.40 -9.33
C THR A 156 -10.49 -24.46 -8.71
N GLN A 157 -9.18 -24.26 -8.72
CA GLN A 157 -8.22 -25.10 -8.00
C GLN A 157 -8.46 -25.06 -6.48
N CYS A 158 -8.70 -23.89 -5.89
CA CYS A 158 -9.04 -23.78 -4.47
C CYS A 158 -10.37 -24.49 -4.14
N MET A 159 -11.41 -24.33 -4.95
CA MET A 159 -12.69 -25.02 -4.77
C MET A 159 -12.53 -26.54 -4.93
N LYS A 160 -11.70 -26.99 -5.86
CA LYS A 160 -11.32 -28.41 -5.97
C LYS A 160 -10.74 -28.89 -4.65
N ALA A 161 -9.71 -28.22 -4.12
CA ALA A 161 -9.06 -28.57 -2.86
C ALA A 161 -10.07 -28.62 -1.68
N MET A 162 -10.93 -27.62 -1.55
CA MET A 162 -12.03 -27.61 -0.56
C MET A 162 -12.98 -28.80 -0.77
N LEU A 163 -13.39 -29.08 -2.01
CA LEU A 163 -14.30 -30.17 -2.33
C LEU A 163 -13.71 -31.52 -1.94
N GLN A 164 -12.43 -31.76 -2.22
CA GLN A 164 -11.81 -33.02 -1.86
C GLN A 164 -11.57 -33.16 -0.33
N ASP A 165 -11.57 -32.07 0.44
CA ASP A 165 -11.71 -32.13 1.91
C ASP A 165 -13.12 -32.54 2.34
N VAL A 166 -14.17 -32.03 1.67
CA VAL A 166 -15.55 -32.49 1.88
C VAL A 166 -15.67 -33.99 1.59
N VAL A 167 -15.08 -34.47 0.49
CA VAL A 167 -15.05 -35.90 0.12
C VAL A 167 -14.33 -36.73 1.19
N ALA A 168 -13.23 -36.23 1.75
CA ALA A 168 -12.49 -36.87 2.83
C ALA A 168 -13.24 -36.87 4.18
N GLY A 169 -14.46 -36.33 4.23
CA GLY A 169 -15.30 -36.27 5.43
C GLY A 169 -14.95 -35.13 6.38
N GLN A 170 -14.16 -34.15 5.94
CA GLN A 170 -13.84 -32.97 6.72
C GLN A 170 -15.01 -31.97 6.67
N LYS A 171 -15.61 -31.70 7.83
CA LYS A 171 -16.79 -30.82 7.94
C LYS A 171 -16.43 -29.35 8.16
N HIS A 172 -15.34 -29.10 8.89
CA HIS A 172 -14.97 -27.76 9.35
C HIS A 172 -13.73 -27.26 8.61
N MET A 173 -13.83 -26.05 8.06
CA MET A 173 -12.81 -25.44 7.20
C MET A 173 -12.45 -24.04 7.69
N LEU A 174 -11.22 -23.62 7.43
CA LEU A 174 -10.68 -22.32 7.76
C LEU A 174 -10.06 -21.72 6.49
N LEU A 175 -10.68 -20.68 5.93
CA LEU A 175 -10.15 -19.97 4.77
C LEU A 175 -9.44 -18.71 5.27
N ILE A 176 -8.13 -18.64 5.05
CA ILE A 176 -7.28 -17.52 5.47
C ILE A 176 -6.66 -16.87 4.26
N GLY A 177 -6.63 -15.54 4.23
CA GLY A 177 -6.00 -14.80 3.13
C GLY A 177 -6.08 -13.31 3.34
N ASN A 178 -5.45 -12.53 2.46
CA ASN A 178 -5.53 -11.07 2.50
C ASN A 178 -6.98 -10.57 2.30
N GLN A 179 -7.24 -9.32 2.65
CA GLN A 179 -8.54 -8.70 2.38
C GLN A 179 -8.75 -8.56 0.86
N GLY A 180 -9.97 -8.81 0.38
CA GLY A 180 -10.33 -8.61 -1.02
C GLY A 180 -9.92 -9.72 -2.01
N VAL A 181 -9.33 -10.84 -1.54
CA VAL A 181 -8.96 -12.00 -2.39
C VAL A 181 -10.16 -12.89 -2.82
N GLY A 182 -11.34 -12.69 -2.22
CA GLY A 182 -12.56 -13.41 -2.59
C GLY A 182 -12.99 -14.57 -1.68
N LYS A 183 -12.48 -14.68 -0.44
CA LYS A 183 -12.82 -15.76 0.53
C LYS A 183 -14.33 -16.05 0.65
N ASN A 184 -15.13 -15.01 0.90
CA ASN A 184 -16.60 -15.11 0.98
C ASN A 184 -17.22 -15.64 -0.31
N LYS A 185 -16.78 -15.09 -1.45
CA LYS A 185 -17.28 -15.45 -2.78
C LYS A 185 -16.97 -16.90 -3.12
N LEU A 186 -15.78 -17.37 -2.76
CA LEU A 186 -15.32 -18.74 -2.97
C LEU A 186 -16.15 -19.74 -2.15
N ALA A 187 -16.33 -19.48 -0.85
CA ALA A 187 -17.15 -20.31 0.04
C ALA A 187 -18.59 -20.39 -0.46
N ASP A 188 -19.19 -19.23 -0.78
CA ASP A 188 -20.56 -19.16 -1.28
C ASP A 188 -20.72 -19.85 -2.64
N ARG A 189 -19.73 -19.72 -3.53
CA ARG A 189 -19.76 -20.39 -4.84
C ARG A 189 -19.74 -21.90 -4.67
N LEU A 190 -18.90 -22.44 -3.79
CA LEU A 190 -18.86 -23.88 -3.55
C LEU A 190 -20.19 -24.40 -2.94
N LEU A 191 -20.78 -23.66 -2.00
CA LEU A 191 -22.08 -24.01 -1.43
C LEU A 191 -23.21 -23.93 -2.46
N GLN A 192 -23.18 -22.95 -3.36
CA GLN A 192 -24.10 -22.83 -4.49
C GLN A 192 -24.00 -24.07 -5.39
N LEU A 193 -22.79 -24.49 -5.75
CA LEU A 193 -22.54 -25.66 -6.60
C LEU A 193 -22.95 -26.98 -5.92
N LEU A 194 -22.79 -27.08 -4.59
CA LEU A 194 -23.22 -28.24 -3.80
C LEU A 194 -24.71 -28.22 -3.45
N GLN A 195 -25.42 -27.13 -3.77
CA GLN A 195 -26.81 -26.86 -3.37
C GLN A 195 -27.03 -26.96 -1.85
N GLN A 196 -26.09 -26.41 -1.07
CA GLN A 196 -26.13 -26.48 0.38
C GLN A 196 -26.62 -25.19 1.02
N GLU A 197 -27.56 -25.34 1.95
CA GLU A 197 -28.09 -24.26 2.77
C GLU A 197 -27.02 -23.71 3.73
N ARG A 198 -26.96 -22.38 3.85
CA ARG A 198 -26.05 -21.70 4.78
C ARG A 198 -26.77 -20.80 5.78
N GLU A 199 -26.16 -20.66 6.94
CA GLU A 199 -26.37 -19.57 7.89
C GLU A 199 -25.11 -18.70 7.90
N TYR A 200 -25.24 -17.39 8.10
CA TYR A 200 -24.13 -16.45 8.07
C TYR A 200 -24.05 -15.67 9.38
N ILE A 201 -22.84 -15.55 9.93
CA ILE A 201 -22.53 -14.68 11.06
C ILE A 201 -21.22 -13.94 10.79
N GLN A 202 -21.23 -12.63 10.97
CA GLN A 202 -20.03 -11.79 10.89
C GLN A 202 -19.61 -11.40 12.31
N LEU A 203 -18.34 -11.66 12.64
CA LEU A 203 -17.79 -11.31 13.94
C LEU A 203 -17.06 -9.95 13.89
N HIS A 204 -16.99 -9.30 15.04
CA HIS A 204 -16.34 -8.01 15.23
C HIS A 204 -15.77 -7.89 16.64
N ARG A 205 -15.04 -6.81 16.93
CA ARG A 205 -14.38 -6.60 18.24
C ARG A 205 -15.36 -6.61 19.41
N ASP A 206 -16.58 -6.11 19.20
CA ASP A 206 -17.63 -6.08 20.23
C ASP A 206 -18.48 -7.37 20.30
N THR A 207 -18.18 -8.40 19.51
CA THR A 207 -18.96 -9.65 19.56
C THR A 207 -18.73 -10.33 20.90
N THR A 208 -19.80 -10.84 21.51
CA THR A 208 -19.75 -11.55 22.79
C THR A 208 -20.17 -13.01 22.62
N VAL A 209 -19.85 -13.84 23.62
CA VAL A 209 -20.32 -15.24 23.65
C VAL A 209 -21.84 -15.30 23.61
N GLN A 210 -22.55 -14.38 24.28
CA GLN A 210 -24.00 -14.37 24.31
C GLN A 210 -24.60 -14.10 22.92
N THR A 211 -24.02 -13.18 22.15
CA THR A 211 -24.46 -12.87 20.77
C THR A 211 -24.25 -14.05 19.79
N LEU A 212 -23.37 -15.00 20.11
CA LEU A 212 -23.27 -16.26 19.35
C LEU A 212 -24.43 -17.21 19.63
N THR A 213 -25.21 -17.00 20.70
CA THR A 213 -26.24 -17.94 21.14
C THR A 213 -27.65 -17.44 20.86
N LEU A 214 -27.91 -16.15 21.09
CA LEU A 214 -29.23 -15.55 20.98
C LEU A 214 -29.15 -14.19 20.28
N VAL A 215 -30.19 -13.86 19.52
CA VAL A 215 -30.34 -12.56 18.87
C VAL A 215 -31.62 -11.90 19.40
N PRO A 216 -31.57 -10.69 19.96
CA PRO A 216 -32.77 -9.96 20.33
C PRO A 216 -33.45 -9.43 19.06
N THR A 217 -34.74 -9.69 18.92
CA THR A 217 -35.57 -9.17 17.83
C THR A 217 -36.76 -8.43 18.42
N LEU A 218 -37.19 -7.35 17.75
CA LEU A 218 -38.34 -6.57 18.20
C LEU A 218 -39.56 -6.93 17.36
N ILE A 219 -40.53 -7.60 17.96
CA ILE A 219 -41.77 -8.03 17.31
C ILE A 219 -42.94 -7.35 18.04
N ASP A 220 -43.72 -6.55 17.30
CA ASP A 220 -44.87 -5.80 17.83
C ASP A 220 -44.57 -4.95 19.08
N GLY A 221 -43.33 -4.45 19.20
CA GLY A 221 -42.88 -3.64 20.34
C GLY A 221 -42.43 -4.45 21.57
N MET A 222 -42.36 -5.79 21.47
CA MET A 222 -41.80 -6.68 22.48
C MET A 222 -40.47 -7.27 22.00
N ILE A 223 -39.52 -7.44 22.93
CA ILE A 223 -38.25 -8.08 22.64
C ILE A 223 -38.44 -9.60 22.73
N GLU A 224 -38.29 -10.29 21.62
CA GLU A 224 -38.24 -11.74 21.54
C GLU A 224 -36.81 -12.20 21.27
N TRP A 225 -36.37 -13.22 22.00
CA TRP A 225 -35.05 -13.80 21.82
C TRP A 225 -35.14 -14.94 20.82
N GLU A 226 -34.51 -14.77 19.67
CA GLU A 226 -34.42 -15.80 18.64
C GLU A 226 -33.08 -16.55 18.72
N ASP A 227 -33.08 -17.80 18.24
CA ASP A 227 -31.86 -18.57 18.05
C ASP A 227 -30.91 -17.82 17.09
N SER A 228 -29.64 -17.72 17.46
CA SER A 228 -28.62 -17.17 16.59
C SER A 228 -28.42 -18.03 15.32
N PRO A 229 -27.77 -17.50 14.26
CA PRO A 229 -27.39 -18.26 13.09
C PRO A 229 -26.59 -19.54 13.42
N LEU A 230 -25.71 -19.49 14.44
CA LEU A 230 -24.97 -20.67 14.92
C LEU A 230 -25.91 -21.75 15.46
N VAL A 231 -26.86 -21.37 16.32
CA VAL A 231 -27.80 -22.33 16.92
C VAL A 231 -28.74 -22.90 15.87
N ARG A 232 -29.23 -22.09 14.93
CA ARG A 232 -30.06 -22.57 13.81
C ARG A 232 -29.29 -23.56 12.94
N ALA A 233 -28.05 -23.25 12.56
CA ALA A 233 -27.21 -24.15 11.78
C ALA A 233 -26.94 -25.46 12.51
N ALA A 234 -26.63 -25.38 13.81
CA ALA A 234 -26.39 -26.55 14.65
C ALA A 234 -27.61 -27.48 14.75
N LYS A 235 -28.83 -26.93 14.86
CA LYS A 235 -30.09 -27.68 14.90
C LYS A 235 -30.46 -28.33 13.57
N THR A 236 -30.24 -27.62 12.46
CA THR A 236 -30.75 -28.00 11.13
C THR A 236 -29.70 -28.70 10.27
N GLY A 237 -28.44 -28.72 10.68
CA GLY A 237 -27.35 -29.31 9.90
C GLY A 237 -26.88 -28.47 8.74
N ARG A 238 -27.20 -27.17 8.72
CA ARG A 238 -26.76 -26.22 7.70
C ARG A 238 -25.27 -25.89 7.88
N THR A 239 -24.67 -25.33 6.83
CA THR A 239 -23.31 -24.81 6.91
C THR A 239 -23.32 -23.42 7.54
N LEU A 240 -22.61 -23.24 8.65
CA LEU A 240 -22.38 -21.91 9.23
C LEU A 240 -21.14 -21.28 8.59
N ILE A 241 -21.31 -20.13 7.94
CA ILE A 241 -20.21 -19.25 7.55
C ILE A 241 -19.95 -18.26 8.68
N VAL A 242 -18.74 -18.31 9.25
CA VAL A 242 -18.26 -17.36 10.27
C VAL A 242 -17.25 -16.43 9.62
N ASP A 243 -17.64 -15.18 9.38
CA ASP A 243 -16.81 -14.18 8.71
C ASP A 243 -16.11 -13.25 9.70
N GLU A 244 -14.95 -12.71 9.29
CA GLU A 244 -14.10 -11.79 10.07
C GLU A 244 -13.75 -12.31 11.47
N ALA A 245 -13.51 -13.62 11.60
CA ALA A 245 -13.20 -14.24 12.89
C ALA A 245 -11.92 -13.68 13.55
N ASP A 246 -11.00 -13.13 12.75
CA ASP A 246 -9.80 -12.44 13.22
C ASP A 246 -10.11 -11.16 14.00
N LYS A 247 -11.30 -10.57 13.84
CA LYS A 247 -11.69 -9.35 14.56
C LYS A 247 -12.37 -9.61 15.89
N ALA A 248 -12.83 -10.84 16.13
CA ALA A 248 -13.55 -11.21 17.35
C ALA A 248 -12.60 -11.33 18.55
N PRO A 249 -13.04 -11.06 19.79
CA PRO A 249 -12.29 -11.42 20.99
C PRO A 249 -11.92 -12.91 21.00
N LEU A 250 -10.75 -13.24 21.56
CA LEU A 250 -10.25 -14.62 21.56
C LEU A 250 -11.21 -15.57 22.29
N GLU A 251 -11.90 -15.09 23.33
CA GLU A 251 -12.87 -15.85 24.09
C GLU A 251 -14.03 -16.34 23.20
N VAL A 252 -14.47 -15.51 22.25
CA VAL A 252 -15.52 -15.86 21.27
C VAL A 252 -15.04 -16.94 20.33
N VAL A 253 -13.82 -16.82 19.81
CA VAL A 253 -13.21 -17.81 18.91
C VAL A 253 -13.00 -19.14 19.65
N CYS A 254 -12.58 -19.09 20.92
CA CYS A 254 -12.40 -20.28 21.76
C CYS A 254 -13.72 -21.01 22.07
N VAL A 255 -14.85 -20.30 22.16
CA VAL A 255 -16.17 -20.95 22.30
C VAL A 255 -16.55 -21.73 21.04
N LEU A 256 -16.32 -21.14 19.86
CA LEU A 256 -16.52 -21.85 18.58
C LEU A 256 -15.61 -23.08 18.47
N LYS A 257 -14.36 -22.95 18.92
CA LYS A 257 -13.41 -24.05 19.03
C LYS A 257 -13.93 -25.16 19.95
N GLY A 258 -14.42 -24.82 21.14
CA GLY A 258 -14.94 -25.76 22.13
C GLY A 258 -16.11 -26.59 21.58
N LEU A 259 -17.06 -25.95 20.89
CA LEU A 259 -18.16 -26.68 20.25
C LEU A 259 -17.64 -27.75 19.25
N ILE A 260 -16.63 -27.42 18.45
CA ILE A 260 -16.08 -28.36 17.46
C ILE A 260 -15.14 -29.38 18.10
N GLU A 261 -14.38 -29.02 19.13
CA GLU A 261 -13.38 -29.88 19.76
C GLU A 261 -14.03 -30.81 20.79
N ASP A 262 -14.65 -30.22 21.80
CA ASP A 262 -15.24 -30.89 22.96
C ASP A 262 -16.61 -31.48 22.61
N GLY A 263 -17.31 -30.88 21.64
CA GLY A 263 -18.64 -31.32 21.24
C GLY A 263 -19.74 -30.79 22.13
N GLU A 264 -19.49 -29.78 22.97
CA GLU A 264 -20.54 -29.17 23.78
C GLU A 264 -20.41 -27.64 23.85
N MET A 265 -21.56 -26.96 24.01
CA MET A 265 -21.60 -25.50 24.20
C MET A 265 -22.83 -25.09 25.01
N LEU A 266 -22.63 -24.27 26.06
CA LEU A 266 -23.71 -23.68 26.84
C LEU A 266 -24.29 -22.46 26.12
N LEU A 267 -25.62 -22.40 25.99
CA LEU A 267 -26.35 -21.30 25.37
C LEU A 267 -26.81 -20.27 26.41
N GLY A 268 -27.01 -19.02 25.97
CA GLY A 268 -27.45 -17.93 26.85
C GLY A 268 -28.84 -18.14 27.48
N ASN A 269 -29.67 -19.04 26.94
CA ASN A 269 -30.97 -19.41 27.49
C ASN A 269 -30.91 -20.58 28.49
N GLY A 270 -29.72 -21.07 28.84
CA GLY A 270 -29.52 -22.20 29.74
C GLY A 270 -29.44 -23.57 29.07
N LYS A 271 -29.86 -23.69 27.80
CA LYS A 271 -29.76 -24.94 27.04
C LYS A 271 -28.32 -25.27 26.67
N ARG A 272 -28.05 -26.53 26.33
CA ARG A 272 -26.74 -27.01 25.88
C ARG A 272 -26.82 -27.61 24.48
N LEU A 273 -25.92 -27.19 23.60
CA LEU A 273 -25.62 -27.92 22.37
C LEU A 273 -24.69 -29.09 22.70
N ILE A 274 -24.99 -30.28 22.21
CA ILE A 274 -24.21 -31.51 22.46
C ILE A 274 -24.04 -32.32 21.17
N ASP A 275 -22.80 -32.67 20.82
CA ASP A 275 -22.46 -33.66 19.80
C ASP A 275 -22.49 -35.06 20.46
N PRO A 276 -23.50 -35.89 20.14
CA PRO A 276 -23.68 -37.19 20.79
C PRO A 276 -22.57 -38.19 20.42
N THR A 277 -21.73 -37.89 19.42
CA THR A 277 -20.58 -38.73 19.07
C THR A 277 -19.37 -38.50 19.96
N LYS A 278 -19.36 -37.40 20.73
CA LYS A 278 -18.23 -36.98 21.57
C LYS A 278 -18.57 -36.97 23.05
N VAL A 279 -19.77 -36.51 23.39
CA VAL A 279 -20.22 -36.36 24.77
C VAL A 279 -21.42 -37.27 24.97
N ALA A 280 -21.36 -38.11 26.00
CA ALA A 280 -22.48 -38.96 26.37
C ALA A 280 -23.57 -38.10 27.02
N ILE A 281 -24.81 -38.24 26.54
CA ILE A 281 -25.97 -37.62 27.17
C ILE A 281 -26.34 -38.49 28.39
N GLU A 282 -26.07 -38.00 29.58
CA GLU A 282 -26.38 -38.68 30.85
C GLU A 282 -27.87 -38.53 31.24
N GLU A 283 -28.45 -39.53 31.90
CA GLU A 283 -29.89 -39.62 32.22
C GLU A 283 -30.43 -38.50 33.14
N TRP A 284 -29.57 -37.73 33.80
CA TRP A 284 -29.96 -36.62 34.68
C TRP A 284 -30.05 -35.27 33.96
N HIS A 285 -29.73 -35.20 32.67
CA HIS A 285 -30.00 -34.02 31.88
C HIS A 285 -31.50 -33.93 31.53
N ASP A 286 -32.10 -32.77 31.73
CA ASP A 286 -33.45 -32.51 31.22
C ASP A 286 -33.41 -32.48 29.68
N GLU A 287 -34.17 -33.38 29.03
CA GLU A 287 -34.22 -33.49 27.56
C GLU A 287 -34.64 -32.17 26.89
N GLU A 288 -35.44 -31.34 27.57
CA GLU A 288 -35.87 -30.03 27.06
C GLU A 288 -34.73 -28.99 26.99
N ASP A 289 -33.65 -29.20 27.74
CA ASP A 289 -32.48 -28.32 27.83
C ASP A 289 -31.32 -28.77 26.94
N ILE A 290 -31.45 -29.89 26.22
CA ILE A 290 -30.43 -30.37 25.28
C ILE A 290 -30.85 -30.08 23.85
N ILE A 291 -29.90 -29.62 23.05
CA ILE A 291 -30.00 -29.51 21.61
C ILE A 291 -28.89 -30.39 21.03
N GLU A 292 -29.29 -31.48 20.37
CA GLU A 292 -28.32 -32.34 19.68
C GLU A 292 -27.73 -31.62 18.46
N LEU A 293 -26.41 -31.68 18.32
CA LEU A 293 -25.70 -31.16 17.17
C LEU A 293 -26.01 -32.04 15.96
N HIS A 294 -26.61 -31.45 14.93
CA HIS A 294 -27.00 -32.20 13.75
C HIS A 294 -25.77 -32.82 13.05
N PRO A 295 -25.81 -34.09 12.61
CA PRO A 295 -24.64 -34.79 12.05
C PRO A 295 -24.07 -34.13 10.79
N ASN A 296 -24.89 -33.40 10.02
CA ASN A 296 -24.45 -32.66 8.84
C ASN A 296 -23.93 -31.24 9.11
N PHE A 297 -23.95 -30.77 10.37
CA PHE A 297 -23.47 -29.44 10.72
C PHE A 297 -22.02 -29.22 10.26
N ARG A 298 -21.79 -28.08 9.61
CA ARG A 298 -20.48 -27.64 9.12
C ARG A 298 -20.22 -26.23 9.60
N MET A 299 -18.96 -25.93 9.90
CA MET A 299 -18.54 -24.59 10.30
C MET A 299 -17.35 -24.19 9.44
N TRP A 300 -17.55 -23.19 8.58
CA TRP A 300 -16.51 -22.65 7.70
C TRP A 300 -16.17 -21.25 8.19
N VAL A 301 -14.94 -21.10 8.67
CA VAL A 301 -14.42 -19.88 9.28
C VAL A 301 -13.58 -19.13 8.26
N LEU A 302 -13.83 -17.84 8.10
CA LEU A 302 -13.12 -16.96 7.20
C LEU A 302 -12.37 -15.92 8.03
N ALA A 303 -11.07 -15.78 7.79
CA ALA A 303 -10.23 -14.86 8.54
C ALA A 303 -9.18 -14.21 7.64
N ASN A 304 -8.68 -13.05 8.08
CA ASN A 304 -7.50 -12.45 7.47
C ASN A 304 -6.21 -13.10 8.01
N ARG A 305 -5.11 -12.94 7.26
CA ARG A 305 -3.80 -13.43 7.71
C ARG A 305 -3.34 -12.68 8.97
N PRO A 306 -2.66 -13.35 9.92
CA PRO A 306 -2.09 -12.68 11.08
C PRO A 306 -0.92 -11.76 10.69
N GLY A 307 -0.83 -10.59 11.32
CA GLY A 307 0.30 -9.66 11.18
C GLY A 307 0.01 -8.40 10.35
N PHE A 308 0.90 -7.41 10.45
CA PHE A 308 0.75 -6.09 9.81
C PHE A 308 0.49 -6.21 8.29
N PRO A 309 -0.43 -5.43 7.71
CA PRO A 309 -1.17 -4.30 8.30
C PRO A 309 -2.40 -4.69 9.15
N PHE A 310 -2.72 -5.98 9.26
CA PHE A 310 -3.91 -6.44 9.95
C PHE A 310 -3.63 -6.71 11.44
N LEU A 311 -4.31 -5.95 12.31
CA LEU A 311 -4.22 -6.06 13.77
C LEU A 311 -5.21 -7.11 14.33
N GLY A 312 -5.63 -8.07 13.52
CA GLY A 312 -6.53 -9.15 13.93
C GLY A 312 -5.85 -10.22 14.78
N ASN A 313 -6.65 -10.94 15.57
CA ASN A 313 -6.22 -12.10 16.32
C ASN A 313 -5.71 -13.20 15.39
N ASN A 314 -4.73 -13.97 15.85
CA ASN A 314 -4.18 -15.08 15.09
C ASN A 314 -5.09 -16.31 15.16
N CYS A 315 -6.17 -16.32 14.37
CA CYS A 315 -7.11 -17.44 14.32
C CYS A 315 -6.42 -18.78 13.98
N PHE A 316 -5.40 -18.77 13.11
CA PHE A 316 -4.71 -20.01 12.76
C PHE A 316 -4.03 -20.66 13.97
N ARG A 317 -3.42 -19.86 14.85
CA ARG A 317 -2.81 -20.38 16.08
C ARG A 317 -3.83 -21.05 16.99
N GLU A 318 -5.03 -20.48 17.08
CA GLU A 318 -6.06 -20.93 18.03
C GLU A 318 -6.90 -22.09 17.49
N ILE A 319 -7.24 -22.10 16.19
CA ILE A 319 -8.17 -23.08 15.61
C ILE A 319 -7.61 -23.84 14.39
N GLY A 320 -6.42 -23.51 13.89
CA GLY A 320 -5.86 -24.11 12.66
C GLY A 320 -5.53 -25.61 12.77
N ASP A 321 -5.44 -26.15 13.98
CA ASP A 321 -5.24 -27.58 14.22
C ASP A 321 -6.52 -28.42 14.04
N ILE A 322 -7.69 -27.80 14.25
CA ILE A 322 -9.01 -28.45 14.17
C ILE A 322 -9.63 -28.30 12.78
N PHE A 323 -9.46 -27.14 12.14
CA PHE A 323 -10.10 -26.81 10.86
C PHE A 323 -9.18 -27.06 9.67
N ALA A 324 -9.68 -27.70 8.60
CA ALA A 324 -8.93 -27.79 7.34
C ALA A 324 -8.65 -26.38 6.80
N SER A 325 -7.37 -26.02 6.80
CA SER A 325 -6.93 -24.67 6.49
C SER A 325 -6.62 -24.55 5.01
N HIS A 326 -7.22 -23.56 4.36
CA HIS A 326 -6.97 -23.22 2.97
C HIS A 326 -6.46 -21.78 2.91
N ALA A 327 -5.25 -21.60 2.41
CA ALA A 327 -4.68 -20.30 2.15
C ALA A 327 -5.19 -19.78 0.80
N ILE A 328 -5.81 -18.60 0.83
CA ILE A 328 -6.39 -17.93 -0.34
C ILE A 328 -5.54 -16.70 -0.65
N ASP A 329 -4.68 -16.85 -1.65
CA ASP A 329 -3.83 -15.78 -2.14
C ASP A 329 -4.56 -14.86 -3.13
N ASN A 330 -3.89 -13.77 -3.50
CA ASN A 330 -4.30 -12.98 -4.67
C ASN A 330 -4.26 -13.87 -5.93
N PRO A 331 -5.18 -13.68 -6.89
CA PRO A 331 -5.11 -14.38 -8.17
C PRO A 331 -3.81 -14.08 -8.91
N ASP A 332 -3.31 -15.05 -9.68
CA ASP A 332 -2.20 -14.83 -10.61
C ASP A 332 -2.62 -13.93 -11.79
N GLU A 333 -1.66 -13.46 -12.58
CA GLU A 333 -1.92 -12.53 -13.69
C GLU A 333 -3.00 -13.08 -14.66
N GLU A 334 -2.96 -14.37 -14.96
CA GLU A 334 -3.93 -15.02 -15.85
C GLU A 334 -5.34 -15.07 -15.24
N SER A 335 -5.47 -15.49 -13.97
CA SER A 335 -6.76 -15.54 -13.29
C SER A 335 -7.32 -14.14 -13.01
N GLU A 336 -6.48 -13.17 -12.66
CA GLU A 336 -6.92 -11.79 -12.44
C GLU A 336 -7.36 -11.14 -13.75
N LEU A 337 -6.62 -11.34 -14.85
CA LEU A 337 -7.04 -10.84 -16.17
C LEU A 337 -8.36 -11.47 -16.62
N SER A 338 -8.53 -12.78 -16.41
CA SER A 338 -9.79 -13.48 -16.69
C SER A 338 -10.94 -12.90 -15.87
N LEU A 339 -10.70 -12.61 -14.58
CA LEU A 339 -11.68 -11.99 -13.69
C LEU A 339 -12.07 -10.58 -14.17
N LEU A 340 -11.08 -9.72 -14.47
CA LEU A 340 -11.34 -8.35 -14.91
C LEU A 340 -12.08 -8.34 -16.26
N THR A 341 -11.68 -9.21 -17.19
CA THR A 341 -12.33 -9.34 -18.51
C THR A 341 -13.79 -9.78 -18.38
N ALA A 342 -14.10 -10.67 -17.43
CA ALA A 342 -15.48 -11.08 -17.18
C ALA A 342 -16.34 -9.96 -16.56
N TYR A 343 -15.74 -9.08 -15.74
CA TYR A 343 -16.44 -7.91 -15.19
C TYR A 343 -16.54 -6.74 -16.17
N ALA A 344 -15.61 -6.63 -17.13
CA ALA A 344 -15.47 -5.49 -18.03
C ALA A 344 -15.16 -5.97 -19.47
N PRO A 345 -16.11 -6.65 -20.14
CA PRO A 345 -15.87 -7.24 -21.46
C PRO A 345 -15.68 -6.22 -22.59
N ASN A 346 -16.14 -4.98 -22.42
CA ASN A 346 -16.00 -3.93 -23.43
C ASN A 346 -14.73 -3.09 -23.22
N VAL A 347 -14.05 -3.22 -22.08
CA VAL A 347 -12.77 -2.55 -21.83
C VAL A 347 -11.65 -3.29 -22.57
N PRO A 348 -10.77 -2.59 -23.31
CA PRO A 348 -9.66 -3.22 -24.02
C PRO A 348 -8.80 -4.12 -23.11
N VAL A 349 -8.57 -5.36 -23.55
CA VAL A 349 -7.79 -6.37 -22.79
C VAL A 349 -6.39 -5.87 -22.43
N ASP A 350 -5.78 -5.03 -23.26
CA ASP A 350 -4.47 -4.43 -22.97
C ASP A 350 -4.51 -3.52 -21.73
N ILE A 351 -5.56 -2.73 -21.56
CA ILE A 351 -5.77 -1.88 -20.38
C ILE A 351 -5.94 -2.75 -19.13
N LEU A 352 -6.78 -3.79 -19.21
CA LEU A 352 -7.01 -4.71 -18.09
C LEU A 352 -5.72 -5.43 -17.69
N ARG A 353 -4.90 -5.86 -18.66
CA ARG A 353 -3.61 -6.51 -18.41
C ARG A 353 -2.62 -5.57 -17.71
N ARG A 354 -2.55 -4.30 -18.15
CA ARG A 354 -1.70 -3.29 -17.49
C ARG A 354 -2.14 -3.04 -16.05
N LEU A 355 -3.45 -2.99 -15.80
CA LEU A 355 -3.99 -2.89 -14.44
C LEU A 355 -3.58 -4.09 -13.59
N CYS A 356 -3.77 -5.33 -14.07
CA CYS A 356 -3.32 -6.53 -13.35
C CYS A 356 -1.84 -6.47 -12.95
N ARG A 357 -0.96 -6.12 -13.89
CA ARG A 357 0.49 -6.04 -13.63
C ARG A 357 0.86 -4.94 -12.63
N ALA A 358 0.23 -3.78 -12.74
CA ALA A 358 0.46 -2.69 -11.79
C ALA A 358 0.03 -3.08 -10.37
N PHE A 359 -1.17 -3.68 -10.22
CA PHE A 359 -1.64 -4.15 -8.91
C PHE A 359 -0.81 -5.33 -8.36
N ALA A 360 -0.28 -6.20 -9.23
CA ALA A 360 0.63 -7.26 -8.83
C ALA A 360 1.95 -6.69 -8.26
N GLU A 361 2.58 -5.73 -8.94
CA GLU A 361 3.80 -5.07 -8.41
C GLU A 361 3.52 -4.34 -7.09
N LEU A 362 2.38 -3.66 -6.97
CA LEU A 362 1.99 -3.02 -5.72
C LEU A 362 1.91 -4.02 -4.56
N ARG A 363 1.28 -5.18 -4.77
CA ARG A 363 1.20 -6.24 -3.74
C ARG A 363 2.57 -6.77 -3.35
N GLU A 364 3.46 -6.97 -4.32
CA GLU A 364 4.84 -7.40 -4.05
C GLU A 364 5.60 -6.39 -3.19
N LEU A 365 5.42 -5.08 -3.45
CA LEU A 365 6.01 -4.02 -2.62
C LEU A 365 5.46 -4.00 -1.18
N VAL A 366 4.20 -4.39 -0.98
CA VAL A 366 3.60 -4.55 0.36
C VAL A 366 4.21 -5.73 1.09
N GLU A 367 4.33 -6.88 0.41
CA GLU A 367 4.93 -8.09 0.98
C GLU A 367 6.40 -7.86 1.37
N ASN A 368 7.12 -7.08 0.58
CA ASN A 368 8.48 -6.63 0.89
C ASN A 368 8.57 -5.52 1.94
N GLY A 369 7.43 -4.99 2.39
CA GLY A 369 7.34 -3.92 3.41
C GLY A 369 7.82 -2.56 2.94
N THR A 370 7.86 -2.32 1.62
CA THR A 370 8.23 -1.03 1.01
C THR A 370 7.06 -0.04 1.07
N ILE A 371 5.85 -0.53 0.81
CA ILE A 371 4.61 0.24 0.96
C ILE A 371 3.71 -0.44 2.01
N THR A 372 2.88 0.35 2.69
CA THR A 372 2.09 -0.13 3.83
C THR A 372 0.68 -0.57 3.43
N TYR A 373 0.09 0.06 2.43
CA TYR A 373 -1.29 -0.18 2.02
C TYR A 373 -1.42 -1.44 1.13
N PRO A 374 -2.19 -2.45 1.55
CA PRO A 374 -2.33 -3.70 0.80
C PRO A 374 -3.35 -3.58 -0.33
N TYR A 375 -2.91 -3.25 -1.55
CA TYR A 375 -3.79 -3.15 -2.70
C TYR A 375 -4.44 -4.50 -3.08
N SER A 376 -5.76 -4.53 -3.17
CA SER A 376 -6.53 -5.76 -3.31
C SER A 376 -7.09 -5.99 -4.72
N THR A 377 -7.44 -7.23 -5.07
CA THR A 377 -8.14 -7.53 -6.33
C THR A 377 -9.49 -6.82 -6.42
N ARG A 378 -10.11 -6.52 -5.28
CA ARG A 378 -11.37 -5.75 -5.23
C ARG A 378 -11.22 -4.35 -5.82
N GLU A 379 -10.10 -3.67 -5.58
CA GLU A 379 -9.82 -2.35 -6.14
C GLU A 379 -9.63 -2.42 -7.65
N ALA A 380 -8.85 -3.38 -8.16
CA ALA A 380 -8.68 -3.59 -9.60
C ALA A 380 -10.03 -3.88 -10.30
N VAL A 381 -10.88 -4.72 -9.68
CA VAL A 381 -12.26 -4.98 -10.16
C VAL A 381 -13.12 -3.71 -10.12
N ALA A 382 -12.96 -2.85 -9.11
CA ALA A 382 -13.70 -1.59 -9.04
C ALA A 382 -13.32 -0.64 -10.18
N VAL A 383 -12.03 -0.53 -10.51
CA VAL A 383 -11.55 0.24 -11.67
C VAL A 383 -12.11 -0.32 -12.97
N ALA A 384 -12.00 -1.64 -13.19
CA ALA A 384 -12.50 -2.28 -14.41
C ALA A 384 -14.01 -2.10 -14.58
N LYS A 385 -14.80 -2.28 -13.51
CA LYS A 385 -16.25 -2.05 -13.52
C LYS A 385 -16.63 -0.61 -13.84
N HIS A 386 -15.85 0.35 -13.31
CA HIS A 386 -16.10 1.76 -13.58
C HIS A 386 -15.84 2.05 -15.06
N LEU A 387 -14.74 1.57 -15.63
CA LEU A 387 -14.43 1.73 -17.06
C LEU A 387 -15.48 1.07 -17.97
N GLU A 388 -16.02 -0.08 -17.56
CA GLU A 388 -17.12 -0.74 -18.28
C GLU A 388 -18.41 0.09 -18.24
N GLN A 389 -18.73 0.69 -17.09
CA GLN A 389 -19.93 1.50 -16.91
C GLN A 389 -19.81 2.89 -17.55
N PHE A 390 -18.60 3.45 -17.57
CA PHE A 390 -18.28 4.79 -18.07
C PHE A 390 -17.11 4.71 -19.09
N PRO A 391 -17.36 4.24 -20.33
CA PRO A 391 -16.32 4.07 -21.34
C PRO A 391 -15.63 5.38 -21.78
N ASN A 392 -16.26 6.52 -21.47
CA ASN A 392 -15.72 7.84 -21.73
C ASN A 392 -14.74 8.31 -20.67
N ASP A 393 -14.63 7.62 -19.53
CA ASP A 393 -13.66 7.98 -18.48
C ASP A 393 -12.29 7.37 -18.77
N GLY A 394 -11.22 8.12 -18.52
CA GLY A 394 -9.86 7.62 -18.64
C GLY A 394 -9.45 6.71 -17.49
N VAL A 395 -8.59 5.72 -17.76
CA VAL A 395 -8.04 4.80 -16.75
C VAL A 395 -7.36 5.57 -15.61
N ALA A 396 -6.62 6.62 -15.96
CA ALA A 396 -5.93 7.48 -15.01
C ALA A 396 -6.90 8.19 -14.06
N SER A 397 -7.99 8.78 -14.58
CA SER A 397 -8.98 9.48 -13.74
C SER A 397 -9.76 8.53 -12.83
N VAL A 398 -10.03 7.31 -13.29
CA VAL A 398 -10.70 6.30 -12.47
C VAL A 398 -9.79 5.82 -11.33
N LEU A 399 -8.51 5.59 -11.63
CA LEU A 399 -7.52 5.20 -10.61
C LEU A 399 -7.35 6.27 -9.54
N GLU A 400 -7.43 7.56 -9.90
CA GLU A 400 -7.37 8.65 -8.91
C GLU A 400 -8.45 8.53 -7.84
N ASN A 401 -9.66 8.05 -8.17
CA ASN A 401 -10.72 7.83 -7.19
C ASN A 401 -10.41 6.68 -6.22
N VAL A 402 -9.69 5.65 -6.69
CA VAL A 402 -9.28 4.50 -5.86
C VAL A 402 -8.08 4.85 -4.99
N LEU A 403 -7.12 5.60 -5.54
CA LEU A 403 -5.90 6.04 -4.87
C LEU A 403 -6.07 7.36 -4.10
N ALA A 404 -7.30 7.89 -4.01
CA ALA A 404 -7.57 9.20 -3.41
C ALA A 404 -7.11 9.30 -1.95
N PHE A 405 -7.21 8.20 -1.20
CA PHE A 405 -6.74 8.15 0.20
C PHE A 405 -5.22 8.28 0.31
N ASP A 406 -4.47 7.83 -0.69
CA ASP A 406 -3.01 7.95 -0.73
C ASP A 406 -2.55 9.35 -1.15
N ALA A 407 -3.46 10.21 -1.62
CA ALA A 407 -3.14 11.57 -2.10
C ALA A 407 -2.49 12.46 -1.03
N TYR A 408 -2.69 12.14 0.25
CA TYR A 408 -2.13 12.90 1.36
C TYR A 408 -0.65 12.57 1.65
N ASP A 409 -0.12 11.45 1.14
CA ASP A 409 1.29 11.11 1.19
C ASP A 409 1.96 11.34 -0.16
N ARG A 410 2.69 12.46 -0.28
CA ARG A 410 3.39 12.85 -1.52
C ARG A 410 4.48 11.86 -1.93
N ASN A 411 5.14 11.22 -0.97
CA ASN A 411 6.19 10.25 -1.28
C ASN A 411 5.58 8.96 -1.84
N MET A 412 4.53 8.47 -1.18
CA MET A 412 3.75 7.33 -1.65
C MET A 412 3.15 7.63 -3.03
N ARG A 413 2.59 8.82 -3.25
CA ARG A 413 2.06 9.22 -4.56
C ARG A 413 3.09 9.27 -5.66
N THR A 414 4.29 9.76 -5.38
CA THR A 414 5.39 9.75 -6.35
C THR A 414 5.72 8.31 -6.73
N GLN A 415 5.86 7.42 -5.74
CA GLN A 415 6.12 6.00 -5.99
C GLN A 415 4.99 5.32 -6.78
N LEU A 416 3.72 5.55 -6.42
CA LEU A 416 2.57 5.04 -7.16
C LEU A 416 2.59 5.54 -8.61
N SER A 417 2.83 6.83 -8.82
CA SER A 417 2.90 7.39 -10.17
C SER A 417 4.01 6.76 -11.02
N GLU A 418 5.17 6.48 -10.43
CA GLU A 418 6.28 5.80 -11.10
C GLU A 418 5.95 4.33 -11.42
N ILE A 419 5.24 3.62 -10.54
CA ILE A 419 4.81 2.23 -10.75
C ILE A 419 3.81 2.15 -11.90
N PHE A 420 2.72 2.91 -11.82
CA PHE A 420 1.69 2.89 -12.87
C PHE A 420 2.25 3.38 -14.21
N LEU A 421 3.13 4.39 -14.21
CA LEU A 421 3.79 4.86 -15.44
C LEU A 421 4.70 3.78 -16.06
N ARG A 422 5.38 2.98 -15.25
CA ARG A 422 6.17 1.82 -15.74
C ARG A 422 5.31 0.79 -16.46
N HIS A 423 4.06 0.60 -16.03
CA HIS A 423 3.06 -0.24 -16.70
C HIS A 423 2.28 0.51 -17.80
N GLY A 424 2.64 1.75 -18.09
CA GLY A 424 2.07 2.58 -19.15
C GLY A 424 0.71 3.19 -18.81
N ILE A 425 0.41 3.35 -17.51
CA ILE A 425 -0.77 4.08 -17.03
C ILE A 425 -0.30 5.41 -16.40
N PRO A 426 -0.59 6.55 -17.01
CA PRO A 426 -0.08 7.85 -16.58
C PRO A 426 -0.89 8.38 -15.41
N LEU A 427 -0.29 8.37 -14.21
CA LEU A 427 -0.87 8.97 -13.00
C LEU A 427 -0.16 10.26 -12.62
N SER A 428 -0.88 11.15 -11.94
CA SER A 428 -0.35 12.41 -11.47
C SER A 428 0.39 12.24 -10.14
N ALA A 429 1.63 12.71 -10.08
CA ALA A 429 2.38 12.75 -8.82
C ALA A 429 1.80 13.78 -7.82
N THR A 430 0.98 14.74 -8.29
CA THR A 430 0.36 15.79 -7.48
C THR A 430 -1.13 15.58 -7.22
N GLY A 431 -1.74 14.54 -7.80
CA GLY A 431 -3.18 14.26 -7.72
C GLY A 431 -4.06 15.17 -8.61
N GLU A 432 -3.46 16.03 -9.43
CA GLU A 432 -4.19 16.82 -10.44
C GLU A 432 -4.52 15.95 -11.65
N THR A 433 -5.74 16.05 -12.19
CA THR A 433 -6.12 15.35 -13.42
C THR A 433 -5.17 15.74 -14.55
N LEU A 434 -4.45 14.76 -15.10
CA LEU A 434 -3.57 14.96 -16.25
C LEU A 434 -4.42 15.25 -17.50
N VAL A 435 -4.69 16.53 -17.75
CA VAL A 435 -5.34 16.96 -18.99
C VAL A 435 -4.27 17.07 -20.07
N LEU A 436 -4.19 16.04 -20.91
CA LEU A 436 -3.40 16.09 -22.14
C LEU A 436 -4.11 17.00 -23.15
N LYS A 437 -3.64 18.23 -23.29
CA LYS A 437 -3.99 19.08 -24.44
C LYS A 437 -3.19 18.61 -25.66
N MET A 438 -3.78 17.71 -26.44
CA MET A 438 -3.32 17.46 -27.80
C MET A 438 -3.96 18.49 -28.75
N ASN A 439 -3.23 19.55 -29.07
CA ASN A 439 -3.59 20.42 -30.19
C ASN A 439 -3.14 19.73 -31.48
N ILE A 440 -4.10 19.16 -32.23
CA ILE A 440 -3.80 18.40 -33.46
C ILE A 440 -3.33 19.33 -34.60
N ALA A 441 -3.59 20.64 -34.55
CA ALA A 441 -2.88 21.70 -35.31
C ALA A 441 -3.39 23.10 -34.91
N GLU A 442 -2.62 24.16 -35.20
CA GLU A 442 -3.13 25.54 -35.26
C GLU A 442 -3.52 25.84 -36.72
N THR A 443 -4.82 25.97 -37.04
CA THR A 443 -5.26 26.26 -38.41
C THR A 443 -4.97 27.72 -38.75
N ARG A 444 -4.17 27.97 -39.80
CA ARG A 444 -3.96 29.29 -40.38
C ARG A 444 -4.40 29.28 -41.84
N ASP A 445 -5.04 30.37 -42.27
CA ASP A 445 -5.38 30.54 -43.68
C ASP A 445 -4.11 30.61 -44.54
N LEU A 446 -4.09 29.83 -45.63
CA LEU A 446 -3.01 29.89 -46.61
C LEU A 446 -2.97 31.27 -47.27
N PRO A 447 -1.78 31.87 -47.46
CA PRO A 447 -1.68 33.08 -48.26
C PRO A 447 -2.11 32.81 -49.71
N ASP A 448 -2.62 33.85 -50.39
CA ASP A 448 -3.13 33.73 -51.75
C ASP A 448 -2.13 33.07 -52.70
N LEU A 449 -2.59 32.03 -53.42
CA LEU A 449 -1.79 31.29 -54.39
C LEU A 449 -1.42 32.20 -55.57
N VAL A 450 -0.11 32.44 -55.74
CA VAL A 450 0.43 33.11 -56.94
C VAL A 450 1.02 32.04 -57.87
N PRO A 451 0.49 31.87 -59.10
CA PRO A 451 1.08 30.96 -60.07
C PRO A 451 2.46 31.47 -60.48
N THR A 452 3.51 30.74 -60.17
CA THR A 452 4.87 31.10 -60.56
C THR A 452 5.20 30.61 -61.96
N GLU A 453 4.87 29.36 -62.33
CA GLU A 453 5.14 28.82 -63.68
C GLU A 453 4.15 27.73 -64.10
N SER A 454 4.08 27.46 -65.42
CA SER A 454 3.28 26.38 -66.01
C SER A 454 4.09 25.60 -67.03
N TRP A 455 3.98 24.27 -66.99
CA TRP A 455 4.76 23.35 -67.80
C TRP A 455 3.85 22.51 -68.71
N ARG A 456 4.37 22.11 -69.87
CA ARG A 456 3.66 21.26 -70.83
C ARG A 456 4.52 20.05 -71.16
N TRP A 457 3.94 18.86 -70.98
CA TRP A 457 4.62 17.58 -71.17
C TRP A 457 4.61 17.16 -72.64
N ASP A 458 5.78 16.75 -73.17
CA ASP A 458 5.96 16.20 -74.51
C ASP A 458 6.17 14.67 -74.41
N PRO A 459 5.21 13.84 -74.83
CA PRO A 459 5.24 12.39 -74.64
C PRO A 459 6.28 11.64 -75.48
N ASP A 460 6.91 12.27 -76.48
CA ASP A 460 7.71 11.56 -77.48
C ASP A 460 9.21 11.38 -77.11
N GLN A 461 9.66 11.83 -75.93
CA GLN A 461 11.07 11.68 -75.50
C GLN A 461 11.31 10.79 -74.26
N SER A 462 10.28 10.22 -73.64
CA SER A 462 10.46 9.37 -72.45
C SER A 462 10.46 7.88 -72.81
N ALA A 463 11.57 7.41 -73.37
CA ALA A 463 11.78 6.01 -73.71
C ALA A 463 11.90 5.12 -72.46
N LYS A 464 10.95 4.19 -72.36
CA LYS A 464 10.93 2.85 -71.74
C LYS A 464 12.18 2.37 -70.99
N PHE A 465 11.96 1.85 -69.77
CA PHE A 465 12.83 0.83 -69.17
C PHE A 465 12.02 -0.40 -68.73
N SER A 466 12.52 -1.57 -69.15
CA SER A 466 12.08 -2.90 -68.71
C SER A 466 13.31 -3.72 -68.34
N ALA A 467 13.25 -4.48 -67.24
CA ALA A 467 13.87 -5.82 -67.05
C ALA A 467 13.68 -6.24 -65.58
N ALA A 468 12.76 -7.14 -65.24
CA ALA A 468 12.86 -8.61 -65.28
C ALA A 468 13.66 -9.22 -64.11
N ILE A 469 12.88 -9.66 -63.10
CA ILE A 469 13.24 -10.42 -61.89
C ILE A 469 13.66 -11.86 -62.23
N LYS A 470 14.68 -12.42 -61.56
CA LYS A 470 14.94 -13.87 -61.52
C LYS A 470 15.43 -14.41 -60.16
N LYS A 471 14.55 -15.22 -59.53
CA LYS A 471 14.72 -16.36 -58.58
C LYS A 471 15.03 -16.09 -57.08
N PRO A 472 14.77 -17.06 -56.18
CA PRO A 472 13.47 -17.61 -55.75
C PRO A 472 13.18 -17.25 -54.26
N GLN A 473 11.90 -17.15 -53.88
CA GLN A 473 11.46 -16.85 -52.51
C GLN A 473 11.89 -17.95 -51.53
N GLN A 474 12.73 -17.61 -50.56
CA GLN A 474 12.75 -18.31 -49.28
C GLN A 474 11.62 -17.76 -48.41
N GLN A 475 10.80 -18.67 -47.88
CA GLN A 475 9.76 -18.34 -46.91
C GLN A 475 10.42 -17.76 -45.66
N LEU A 476 10.26 -16.47 -45.44
CA LEU A 476 10.66 -15.79 -44.23
C LEU A 476 9.58 -16.01 -43.17
N HIS A 477 9.98 -16.55 -42.02
CA HIS A 477 9.10 -16.64 -40.85
C HIS A 477 8.85 -15.24 -40.29
N HIS A 478 7.58 -14.82 -40.26
CA HIS A 478 7.14 -13.61 -39.57
C HIS A 478 6.97 -13.91 -38.08
N SER A 479 7.70 -13.20 -37.22
CA SER A 479 7.39 -13.12 -35.78
C SER A 479 6.92 -11.69 -35.45
N THR A 480 5.87 -11.58 -34.66
CA THR A 480 5.38 -10.30 -34.11
C THR A 480 6.19 -9.98 -32.86
N LEU A 481 7.28 -9.24 -33.01
CA LEU A 481 7.97 -8.63 -31.89
C LEU A 481 7.11 -7.51 -31.30
N ASN A 482 7.16 -7.32 -29.98
CA ASN A 482 6.59 -6.14 -29.33
C ASN A 482 7.39 -4.91 -29.78
N ARG A 483 6.69 -3.86 -30.24
CA ARG A 483 7.25 -2.63 -30.77
C ARG A 483 6.54 -1.48 -30.08
N ARG A 484 7.28 -0.41 -29.75
CA ARG A 484 6.72 0.81 -29.18
C ARG A 484 7.10 1.98 -30.06
N GLN A 485 6.12 2.68 -30.63
CA GLN A 485 6.36 3.94 -31.31
C GLN A 485 6.42 5.07 -30.26
N ILE A 486 7.48 5.87 -30.31
CA ILE A 486 7.68 7.04 -29.46
C ILE A 486 7.53 8.27 -30.36
N SER A 487 6.43 9.01 -30.20
CA SER A 487 6.35 10.37 -30.72
C SER A 487 7.19 11.27 -29.81
N LEU A 488 8.18 11.96 -30.38
CA LEU A 488 8.79 13.11 -29.70
C LEU A 488 7.90 14.33 -29.96
N ASP A 489 7.87 15.28 -29.02
CA ASP A 489 7.16 16.57 -29.10
C ASP A 489 7.25 17.22 -30.50
N PRO A 490 6.25 18.04 -30.93
CA PRO A 490 6.37 18.76 -32.19
C PRO A 490 7.66 19.59 -32.22
N SER A 491 8.34 19.52 -33.35
CA SER A 491 9.67 20.09 -33.59
C SER A 491 9.74 21.57 -33.19
N THR A 492 10.24 21.87 -31.99
CA THR A 492 10.68 23.23 -31.69
C THR A 492 12.03 23.47 -32.36
N ALA A 493 12.28 24.70 -32.82
CA ALA A 493 13.51 25.12 -33.51
C ALA A 493 14.83 24.86 -32.73
N ARG A 494 14.77 24.34 -31.50
CA ARG A 494 15.92 23.95 -30.67
C ARG A 494 16.24 22.45 -30.68
N SER A 495 15.29 21.57 -30.99
CA SER A 495 15.47 20.11 -30.89
C SER A 495 15.87 19.44 -32.22
N PHE A 496 15.63 20.11 -33.34
CA PHE A 496 15.80 19.57 -34.71
C PHE A 496 16.32 20.63 -35.70
N ALA A 497 17.40 21.35 -35.36
CA ALA A 497 17.90 22.43 -36.19
C ALA A 497 18.47 21.92 -37.53
N LEU A 498 17.81 22.24 -38.64
CA LEU A 498 18.32 22.04 -39.99
C LEU A 498 19.23 23.23 -40.35
N GLN A 499 20.50 22.97 -40.63
CA GLN A 499 21.41 24.00 -41.15
C GLN A 499 21.48 23.92 -42.67
N HIS A 500 20.90 24.89 -43.37
CA HIS A 500 21.04 25.04 -44.83
C HIS A 500 22.40 25.63 -45.18
N HIS A 501 23.07 25.09 -46.18
CA HIS A 501 24.35 25.60 -46.69
C HIS A 501 24.16 26.11 -48.14
N ARG A 502 24.85 27.20 -48.53
CA ARG A 502 24.67 27.84 -49.87
C ARG A 502 25.54 27.16 -50.93
N LEU A 503 24.97 26.96 -52.12
CA LEU A 503 25.53 26.28 -53.29
C LEU A 503 26.63 27.10 -53.98
N HIS A 504 27.84 26.57 -54.15
CA HIS A 504 28.73 27.03 -55.22
C HIS A 504 29.55 25.97 -55.98
N GLU A 505 29.83 24.74 -55.50
CA GLU A 505 30.52 23.70 -56.31
C GLU A 505 30.10 22.25 -55.97
N PHE A 506 30.42 21.29 -56.86
CA PHE A 506 29.82 19.93 -57.01
C PHE A 506 30.07 18.92 -55.87
N THR A 507 30.61 19.32 -54.72
CA THR A 507 30.70 18.45 -53.54
C THR A 507 30.58 19.27 -52.27
N GLU A 508 29.35 19.53 -51.80
CA GLU A 508 29.14 20.02 -50.44
C GLU A 508 27.79 19.60 -49.84
N GLN A 509 27.79 19.45 -48.52
CA GLN A 509 26.68 18.98 -47.67
C GLN A 509 25.47 19.93 -47.76
N LEU A 510 24.37 19.47 -48.39
CA LEU A 510 23.12 20.23 -48.59
C LEU A 510 22.42 20.62 -47.28
N SER A 511 22.46 19.73 -46.30
CA SER A 511 21.90 19.96 -44.96
C SER A 511 22.45 18.96 -43.95
N SER A 512 22.54 19.35 -42.69
CA SER A 512 22.77 18.44 -41.55
C SER A 512 21.63 18.49 -40.54
N PHE A 513 21.42 17.36 -39.87
CA PHE A 513 20.46 17.21 -38.77
C PHE A 513 21.10 16.38 -37.65
N GLN A 514 20.65 16.59 -36.42
CA GLN A 514 21.05 15.78 -35.27
C GLN A 514 19.93 14.80 -34.92
N VAL A 515 20.26 13.51 -34.81
CA VAL A 515 19.32 12.50 -34.33
C VAL A 515 19.22 12.62 -32.79
N PRO A 516 18.04 12.83 -32.21
CA PRO A 516 17.88 12.90 -30.76
C PRO A 516 18.07 11.49 -30.18
N LEU A 517 19.22 11.29 -29.54
CA LEU A 517 19.52 10.05 -28.82
C LEU A 517 18.99 10.17 -27.38
N LYS A 518 18.40 9.10 -26.83
CA LYS A 518 17.88 9.07 -25.45
C LYS A 518 18.94 9.59 -24.46
N GLY A 519 18.52 10.43 -23.51
CA GLY A 519 19.36 11.24 -22.61
C GLY A 519 20.41 10.53 -21.75
N ASN A 520 20.49 9.20 -21.78
CA ASN A 520 21.45 8.40 -21.01
C ASN A 520 22.83 8.24 -21.68
N ARG A 521 23.14 8.97 -22.77
CA ARG A 521 24.45 8.99 -23.48
C ARG A 521 24.99 7.63 -23.99
N LYS A 522 24.19 6.56 -23.96
CA LYS A 522 24.60 5.19 -24.36
C LYS A 522 24.12 4.77 -25.75
N GLN A 523 23.10 5.42 -26.30
CA GLN A 523 22.56 5.12 -27.63
C GLN A 523 23.50 5.67 -28.71
N GLN A 524 23.75 4.89 -29.77
CA GLN A 524 24.66 5.26 -30.86
C GLN A 524 24.00 5.00 -32.22
N ALA A 525 24.10 5.93 -33.16
CA ALA A 525 23.73 5.70 -34.55
C ALA A 525 24.61 4.60 -35.15
N HIS A 526 24.01 3.66 -35.88
CA HIS A 526 24.68 2.50 -36.43
C HIS A 526 24.65 2.47 -37.97
N ALA A 527 23.47 2.61 -38.56
CA ALA A 527 23.28 2.58 -40.01
C ALA A 527 22.19 3.57 -40.44
N MET A 528 22.23 4.00 -41.70
CA MET A 528 21.25 4.93 -42.26
C MET A 528 20.84 4.47 -43.67
N THR A 529 19.59 4.70 -44.03
CA THR A 529 19.10 4.57 -45.40
C THR A 529 18.15 5.69 -45.77
N VAL A 530 17.93 5.87 -47.06
CA VAL A 530 17.05 6.90 -47.63
C VAL A 530 16.13 6.24 -48.65
N PHE A 531 14.83 6.50 -48.56
CA PHE A 531 13.84 6.01 -49.51
C PHE A 531 13.71 6.95 -50.73
N PRO A 532 13.07 6.50 -51.83
CA PRO A 532 12.87 7.31 -53.03
C PRO A 532 12.03 8.58 -52.83
N ASP A 533 11.19 8.62 -51.79
CA ASP A 533 10.42 9.79 -51.33
C ASP A 533 11.26 10.76 -50.48
N ASN A 534 12.57 10.58 -50.50
CA ASN A 534 13.57 11.28 -49.70
C ASN A 534 13.50 10.99 -48.20
N SER A 535 12.62 10.12 -47.68
CA SER A 535 12.58 9.85 -46.24
C SER A 535 13.89 9.21 -45.75
N VAL A 536 14.41 9.67 -44.61
CA VAL A 536 15.67 9.21 -44.03
C VAL A 536 15.40 8.36 -42.81
N HIS A 537 16.04 7.21 -42.73
CA HIS A 537 15.86 6.26 -41.63
C HIS A 537 17.21 5.88 -41.02
N VAL A 538 17.36 6.05 -39.71
CA VAL A 538 18.59 5.82 -38.96
C VAL A 538 18.35 4.74 -37.91
N LEU A 539 19.06 3.62 -38.03
CA LEU A 539 19.11 2.57 -37.03
C LEU A 539 20.13 2.92 -35.95
N THR A 540 19.73 2.92 -34.69
CA THR A 540 20.62 3.05 -33.53
C THR A 540 20.86 1.72 -32.84
N ARG A 541 21.84 1.66 -31.95
CA ARG A 541 22.11 0.55 -31.03
C ARG A 541 22.23 1.04 -29.58
N ARG A 542 21.95 0.15 -28.63
CA ARG A 542 22.06 0.36 -27.16
C ARG A 542 21.20 1.51 -26.60
N PRO A 543 19.85 1.45 -26.70
CA PRO A 543 19.02 0.38 -27.27
C PRO A 543 18.84 0.48 -28.79
N MET A 544 18.37 -0.59 -29.43
CA MET A 544 18.07 -0.59 -30.87
C MET A 544 16.76 0.13 -31.17
N CYS A 545 16.84 1.17 -32.00
CA CYS A 545 15.68 1.97 -32.44
C CYS A 545 15.85 2.34 -33.91
N VAL A 546 14.73 2.54 -34.63
CA VAL A 546 14.70 3.12 -35.96
C VAL A 546 14.12 4.52 -35.87
N HIS A 547 14.94 5.52 -36.16
CA HIS A 547 14.53 6.92 -36.28
C HIS A 547 14.20 7.22 -37.73
N SER A 548 12.98 7.65 -38.02
CA SER A 548 12.51 7.94 -39.37
C SER A 548 12.18 9.41 -39.52
N PHE A 549 12.50 9.96 -40.69
CA PHE A 549 12.28 11.35 -41.06
C PHE A 549 11.64 11.36 -42.44
N SER A 550 10.42 11.86 -42.56
CA SER A 550 9.69 11.96 -43.83
C SER A 550 9.40 13.44 -44.18
N ASP A 551 9.05 13.67 -45.45
CA ASP A 551 8.74 14.97 -46.08
C ASP A 551 9.85 16.04 -46.05
N PHE A 552 10.67 16.05 -47.10
CA PHE A 552 11.71 17.08 -47.28
C PHE A 552 11.23 18.33 -48.03
N ASP A 553 10.04 18.29 -48.64
CA ASP A 553 9.52 19.31 -49.54
C ASP A 553 8.43 20.23 -48.93
N GLU A 554 7.81 19.86 -47.80
CA GLU A 554 6.83 20.69 -47.09
C GLU A 554 7.38 21.30 -45.79
N SER A 555 6.77 22.40 -45.35
CA SER A 555 7.21 23.21 -44.20
C SER A 555 7.12 22.52 -42.84
N GLU A 556 6.60 21.29 -42.77
CA GLU A 556 6.51 20.48 -41.56
C GLU A 556 7.15 19.11 -41.78
N ARG A 557 8.20 18.81 -41.03
CA ARG A 557 8.86 17.50 -41.03
C ARG A 557 8.34 16.68 -39.87
N VAL A 558 7.92 15.44 -40.12
CA VAL A 558 7.41 14.54 -39.08
C VAL A 558 8.48 13.51 -38.68
N PRO A 559 9.14 13.65 -37.52
CA PRO A 559 10.03 12.61 -37.01
C PRO A 559 9.24 11.50 -36.33
N SER A 560 9.60 10.25 -36.55
CA SER A 560 9.08 9.11 -35.78
C SER A 560 10.21 8.24 -35.24
N ILE A 561 10.01 7.65 -34.06
CA ILE A 561 10.95 6.70 -33.46
C ILE A 561 10.22 5.40 -33.20
N LEU A 562 10.75 4.32 -33.73
CA LEU A 562 10.31 2.97 -33.41
C LEU A 562 11.36 2.29 -32.53
N GLU A 563 11.01 1.99 -31.28
CA GLU A 563 11.86 1.21 -30.38
C GLU A 563 11.57 -0.28 -30.53
N LEU A 564 12.64 -1.08 -30.68
CA LEU A 564 12.54 -2.54 -30.80
C LEU A 564 12.76 -3.16 -29.41
N GLU A 565 11.71 -3.78 -28.83
CA GLU A 565 11.75 -4.32 -27.46
C GLU A 565 12.18 -5.79 -27.42
N SER A 566 13.29 -6.09 -26.74
CA SER A 566 13.70 -7.41 -26.23
C SER A 566 15.05 -7.30 -25.51
N GLU A 567 15.34 -8.13 -24.49
CA GLU A 567 16.64 -8.15 -23.78
C GLU A 567 17.83 -8.34 -24.73
N TYR A 568 17.68 -9.16 -25.78
CA TYR A 568 18.71 -9.41 -26.78
C TYR A 568 19.02 -8.17 -27.65
N MET A 569 18.02 -7.30 -27.84
CA MET A 569 18.14 -6.12 -28.71
C MET A 569 18.92 -4.97 -28.06
N GLN A 570 19.11 -5.02 -26.75
CA GLN A 570 19.87 -4.02 -26.02
C GLN A 570 21.38 -4.12 -26.29
N TRP A 571 21.88 -5.29 -26.71
CA TRP A 571 23.32 -5.61 -26.77
C TRP A 571 23.85 -6.02 -28.14
N GLU A 572 23.01 -6.07 -29.18
CA GLU A 572 23.43 -6.47 -30.53
C GLU A 572 24.57 -5.57 -31.09
N PRO A 573 25.75 -6.14 -31.41
CA PRO A 573 26.90 -5.34 -31.81
C PRO A 573 26.86 -4.87 -33.28
N HIS A 574 26.23 -5.65 -34.18
CA HIS A 574 26.33 -5.46 -35.64
C HIS A 574 25.01 -5.72 -36.40
N PRO A 575 23.91 -5.01 -36.10
CA PRO A 575 22.69 -5.17 -36.87
C PRO A 575 22.86 -4.62 -38.30
N VAL A 576 22.31 -5.31 -39.29
CA VAL A 576 22.40 -4.93 -40.71
C VAL A 576 21.10 -4.29 -41.15
N LEU A 577 21.17 -3.07 -41.67
CA LEU A 577 20.04 -2.33 -42.22
C LEU A 577 19.98 -2.52 -43.74
N VAL A 578 18.83 -2.94 -44.25
CA VAL A 578 18.57 -3.12 -45.69
C VAL A 578 17.35 -2.30 -46.08
N ASN A 579 17.45 -1.58 -47.18
CA ASN A 579 16.35 -0.82 -47.77
C ASN A 579 15.65 -1.64 -48.85
N LEU A 580 14.32 -1.68 -48.82
CA LEU A 580 13.47 -2.32 -49.81
C LEU A 580 12.59 -1.24 -50.48
N PRO A 581 13.14 -0.48 -51.43
CA PRO A 581 12.50 0.72 -51.98
C PRO A 581 11.20 0.42 -52.73
N ASP A 582 11.05 -0.77 -53.31
CA ASP A 582 9.83 -1.17 -54.02
C ASP A 582 8.62 -1.40 -53.10
N LYS A 583 8.85 -1.48 -51.77
CA LYS A 583 7.83 -1.78 -50.77
C LYS A 583 7.69 -0.72 -49.67
N ASN A 584 8.50 0.34 -49.70
CA ASN A 584 8.64 1.30 -48.59
C ASN A 584 8.90 0.61 -47.24
N GLU A 585 9.67 -0.48 -47.26
CA GLU A 585 10.01 -1.27 -46.08
C GLU A 585 11.51 -1.20 -45.78
N ILE A 586 11.84 -1.34 -44.50
CA ILE A 586 13.20 -1.50 -44.02
C ILE A 586 13.32 -2.90 -43.44
N ALA A 587 14.37 -3.63 -43.81
CA ALA A 587 14.72 -4.88 -43.16
C ALA A 587 15.89 -4.67 -42.20
N VAL A 588 15.73 -5.07 -40.93
CA VAL A 588 16.81 -5.11 -39.93
C VAL A 588 17.16 -6.57 -39.69
N PHE A 589 18.34 -6.97 -40.14
CA PHE A 589 18.89 -8.30 -39.87
C PHE A 589 19.77 -8.26 -38.62
N ILE A 590 19.54 -9.21 -37.72
CA ILE A 590 20.24 -9.36 -36.44
C ILE A 590 21.10 -10.62 -36.55
N PRO A 591 22.42 -10.50 -36.82
CA PRO A 591 23.26 -11.66 -37.09
C PRO A 591 23.37 -12.65 -35.93
N SER A 592 23.32 -12.18 -34.68
CA SER A 592 23.43 -13.04 -33.49
C SER A 592 22.26 -14.01 -33.32
N THR A 593 21.07 -13.66 -33.84
CA THR A 593 19.84 -14.45 -33.73
C THR A 593 19.40 -15.04 -35.06
N GLY A 594 19.99 -14.59 -36.19
CA GLY A 594 19.54 -14.95 -37.53
C GLY A 594 18.20 -14.32 -37.92
N LEU A 595 17.68 -13.39 -37.11
CA LEU A 595 16.35 -12.82 -37.27
C LEU A 595 16.37 -11.62 -38.24
N THR A 596 15.43 -11.58 -39.18
CA THR A 596 15.22 -10.42 -40.08
C THR A 596 13.87 -9.80 -39.78
N ILE A 597 13.86 -8.54 -39.35
CA ILE A 597 12.64 -7.77 -39.05
C ILE A 597 12.32 -6.90 -40.25
N PHE A 598 11.12 -7.00 -40.80
CA PHE A 598 10.61 -6.07 -41.80
C PHE A 598 9.75 -5.03 -41.12
N LEU A 599 10.02 -3.76 -41.37
CA LEU A 599 9.37 -2.61 -40.75
C LEU A 599 8.83 -1.70 -41.84
N ASN A 600 7.56 -1.30 -41.73
CA ASN A 600 7.02 -0.16 -42.45
C ASN A 600 6.89 1.01 -41.46
N PRO A 601 7.89 1.90 -41.39
CA PRO A 601 7.89 3.00 -40.41
C PRO A 601 6.87 4.11 -40.69
N LEU A 602 6.10 4.02 -41.78
CA LEU A 602 5.13 5.02 -42.24
C LEU A 602 3.68 4.47 -42.30
N ASP A 603 3.38 3.31 -41.69
CA ASP A 603 2.05 2.70 -41.77
C ASP A 603 1.00 3.46 -40.92
N GLN A 604 0.23 4.33 -41.58
CA GLN A 604 -0.86 5.12 -41.00
C GLN A 604 -1.90 4.26 -40.23
N ALA A 605 -2.17 3.03 -40.67
CA ALA A 605 -3.17 2.17 -40.03
C ALA A 605 -2.72 1.63 -38.67
N GLU A 606 -1.42 1.62 -38.39
CA GLU A 606 -0.87 1.24 -37.08
C GLU A 606 -0.85 2.46 -36.12
N LEU A 607 -0.57 3.66 -36.65
CA LEU A 607 -0.71 4.94 -35.95
C LEU A 607 -2.14 5.22 -35.49
N ASP A 608 -3.14 4.94 -36.33
CA ASP A 608 -4.55 5.16 -35.99
C ASP A 608 -5.00 4.23 -34.86
N ARG A 609 -4.53 2.97 -34.85
CA ARG A 609 -4.83 2.00 -33.78
C ARG A 609 -4.18 2.36 -32.45
N GLU A 610 -2.92 2.80 -32.45
CA GLU A 610 -2.27 3.29 -31.23
C GLU A 610 -2.88 4.60 -30.72
N ALA A 611 -3.26 5.52 -31.62
CA ALA A 611 -3.95 6.75 -31.26
C ALA A 611 -5.34 6.48 -30.67
N GLU A 612 -6.08 5.50 -31.19
CA GLU A 612 -7.34 5.03 -30.59
C GLU A 612 -7.14 4.39 -29.21
N LEU A 613 -6.09 3.58 -29.06
CA LEU A 613 -5.74 2.97 -27.77
C LEU A 613 -5.34 4.03 -26.74
N TRP A 614 -4.58 5.05 -27.15
CA TRP A 614 -4.27 6.23 -26.32
C TRP A 614 -5.52 7.04 -25.97
N LYS A 615 -6.40 7.34 -26.93
CA LYS A 615 -7.68 8.04 -26.67
C LYS A 615 -8.52 7.30 -25.64
N SER A 616 -8.56 5.97 -25.70
CA SER A 616 -9.27 5.15 -24.72
C SER A 616 -8.68 5.20 -23.31
N MET A 617 -7.39 5.53 -23.13
CA MET A 617 -6.77 5.66 -21.80
C MET A 617 -7.11 6.97 -21.09
N TYR A 618 -7.49 8.03 -21.83
CA TYR A 618 -7.78 9.37 -21.28
C TYR A 618 -9.25 9.76 -21.35
N GLY A 619 -10.09 8.93 -21.97
CA GLY A 619 -11.51 9.20 -22.09
C GLY A 619 -11.91 9.98 -23.34
N SER A 620 -13.22 10.10 -23.55
CA SER A 620 -13.79 10.82 -24.69
C SER A 620 -13.46 12.32 -24.62
N VAL A 621 -12.89 12.86 -25.70
CA VAL A 621 -12.71 14.31 -25.90
C VAL A 621 -14.07 15.03 -26.01
N ASP A 622 -15.18 14.30 -26.17
CA ASP A 622 -16.51 14.86 -26.38
C ASP A 622 -17.28 15.19 -25.09
N GLU A 623 -16.82 14.81 -23.90
CA GLU A 623 -17.52 15.10 -22.63
C GLU A 623 -17.39 16.55 -22.13
N PHE A 624 -16.92 17.46 -22.99
CA PHE A 624 -17.15 18.90 -22.84
C PHE A 624 -18.38 19.41 -23.59
N THR A 625 -19.34 18.53 -23.91
CA THR A 625 -20.57 18.91 -24.64
C THR A 625 -21.85 18.61 -23.86
N SER A 626 -22.15 19.40 -22.83
CA SER A 626 -23.49 20.02 -22.62
C SER A 626 -23.74 20.45 -21.18
N THR A 627 -23.47 21.72 -20.86
CA THR A 627 -24.45 22.69 -20.32
C THR A 627 -23.73 24.01 -20.18
N GLY A 628 -23.85 24.83 -21.22
CA GLY A 628 -23.10 26.06 -21.39
C GLY A 628 -22.75 26.24 -22.85
N GLY A 629 -23.77 26.24 -23.72
CA GLY A 629 -23.58 26.63 -25.11
C GLY A 629 -23.04 28.05 -25.15
N PHE A 630 -21.94 28.26 -25.86
CA PHE A 630 -21.47 29.60 -26.16
C PHE A 630 -21.50 29.85 -27.66
N GLU A 631 -22.40 30.78 -27.97
CA GLU A 631 -22.58 31.52 -29.19
C GLU A 631 -21.32 32.36 -29.46
N LEU A 632 -20.75 32.21 -30.65
CA LEU A 632 -19.65 33.05 -31.13
C LEU A 632 -20.28 34.32 -31.71
N LYS A 633 -20.33 35.38 -30.90
CA LYS A 633 -20.59 36.75 -31.37
C LYS A 633 -19.30 37.57 -31.27
N LEU A 634 -18.77 37.92 -32.45
CA LEU A 634 -18.07 39.19 -32.60
C LEU A 634 -19.13 40.28 -32.48
N ASP A 635 -19.02 41.12 -31.44
CA ASP A 635 -19.10 42.58 -31.55
C ASP A 635 -19.02 43.19 -30.14
N GLY A 636 -18.03 44.05 -29.95
CA GLY A 636 -17.66 44.58 -28.64
C GLY A 636 -18.75 45.42 -27.98
N SER A 637 -19.11 45.10 -26.74
CA SER A 637 -19.54 46.08 -25.74
C SER A 637 -19.55 45.47 -24.32
N ARG A 638 -19.07 46.27 -23.36
CA ARG A 638 -18.94 45.96 -21.92
C ARG A 638 -20.29 45.96 -21.19
N VAL A 639 -20.42 45.14 -20.15
CA VAL A 639 -21.21 45.50 -18.94
C VAL A 639 -20.46 45.02 -17.67
N GLY A 640 -19.99 45.98 -16.87
CA GLY A 640 -19.33 45.76 -15.58
C GLY A 640 -18.31 46.87 -15.28
N GLY A 641 -18.72 47.90 -14.54
CA GLY A 641 -18.00 49.16 -14.40
C GLY A 641 -16.63 49.07 -13.70
N PRO A 642 -15.69 49.98 -14.01
CA PRO A 642 -14.35 49.98 -13.44
C PRO A 642 -14.35 50.46 -11.98
N SER A 643 -13.87 49.63 -11.06
CA SER A 643 -13.32 50.12 -9.80
C SER A 643 -12.00 50.81 -10.10
N THR A 644 -11.99 52.14 -9.98
CA THR A 644 -10.80 52.99 -10.09
C THR A 644 -10.10 53.07 -8.73
N PRO A 645 -8.92 52.46 -8.53
CA PRO A 645 -8.10 52.72 -7.36
C PRO A 645 -7.67 54.19 -7.40
N LYS A 646 -8.03 54.94 -6.36
CA LYS A 646 -7.59 56.32 -6.17
C LYS A 646 -6.18 56.30 -5.57
N THR A 647 -5.13 56.17 -6.38
CA THR A 647 -3.76 56.69 -6.11
C THR A 647 -2.78 56.17 -7.15
N GLY A 648 -1.76 56.97 -7.45
CA GLY A 648 -0.69 56.64 -8.39
C GLY A 648 0.20 55.48 -7.94
N LEU A 649 0.92 54.92 -8.90
CA LEU A 649 1.93 53.87 -8.72
C LEU A 649 3.19 54.47 -8.05
N ASP A 650 3.14 54.62 -6.72
CA ASP A 650 4.36 54.88 -5.94
C ASP A 650 5.20 53.59 -5.83
N ALA A 651 6.49 53.75 -5.51
CA ALA A 651 7.44 52.64 -5.42
C ALA A 651 6.98 51.53 -4.44
N PRO A 652 7.26 50.24 -4.75
CA PRO A 652 6.80 49.10 -3.95
C PRO A 652 7.25 49.19 -2.49
N LYS A 653 6.37 48.79 -1.56
CA LYS A 653 6.59 48.83 -0.10
C LYS A 653 5.92 47.66 0.61
N TYR A 654 6.22 47.44 1.89
CA TYR A 654 5.63 46.34 2.66
C TYR A 654 4.13 46.57 2.99
N GLY A 655 3.78 47.77 3.43
CA GLY A 655 2.45 48.10 4.00
C GLY A 655 2.49 48.12 5.54
N LYS A 656 1.45 48.63 6.19
CA LYS A 656 1.28 48.58 7.66
C LYS A 656 0.57 47.28 8.04
N ASP A 657 0.89 46.73 9.21
CA ASP A 657 0.15 45.60 9.77
C ASP A 657 -1.11 46.06 10.49
N ASP A 658 -2.24 45.43 10.16
CA ASP A 658 -3.51 45.64 10.84
C ASP A 658 -3.57 44.77 12.10
N PRO A 659 -3.67 45.36 13.31
CA PRO A 659 -3.76 44.61 14.57
C PRO A 659 -4.98 43.68 14.64
N ASN A 660 -6.05 43.98 13.90
CA ASN A 660 -7.31 43.23 13.96
C ASN A 660 -7.47 42.23 12.80
N ASN A 661 -6.53 42.23 11.83
CA ASN A 661 -6.58 41.40 10.63
C ASN A 661 -7.90 41.52 9.84
N ASP A 662 -8.45 42.74 9.71
CA ASP A 662 -9.67 42.97 8.96
C ASP A 662 -9.42 42.82 7.44
N PRO A 663 -10.42 42.36 6.64
CA PRO A 663 -10.25 42.14 5.22
C PRO A 663 -10.15 43.47 4.44
N HIS A 664 -8.98 43.72 3.85
CA HIS A 664 -8.73 44.90 3.01
C HIS A 664 -8.64 44.53 1.53
N VAL A 665 -9.55 45.07 0.71
CA VAL A 665 -9.61 44.84 -0.75
C VAL A 665 -9.25 46.12 -1.50
N GLY A 666 -8.11 46.10 -2.20
CA GLY A 666 -7.56 47.26 -2.92
C GLY A 666 -6.94 48.34 -2.02
N GLY A 667 -6.06 49.16 -2.59
CA GLY A 667 -5.34 50.24 -1.90
C GLY A 667 -3.85 49.97 -1.68
N ASN A 668 -3.18 50.84 -0.92
CA ASN A 668 -1.71 50.83 -0.71
C ASN A 668 -1.26 50.96 0.75
N THR A 669 -2.15 50.69 1.70
CA THR A 669 -1.90 50.98 3.11
C THR A 669 -1.51 49.75 3.91
N TRP A 670 -2.18 48.61 3.70
CA TRP A 670 -2.09 47.43 4.57
C TRP A 670 -1.30 46.28 3.93
N ALA A 671 -0.54 45.55 4.74
CA ALA A 671 0.18 44.33 4.36
C ALA A 671 -0.75 43.11 4.50
N GLY A 672 -0.86 42.30 3.44
CA GLY A 672 -1.71 41.11 3.35
C GLY A 672 -3.09 41.34 2.72
N GLY A 673 -3.38 42.56 2.24
CA GLY A 673 -4.62 42.88 1.54
C GLY A 673 -4.70 42.25 0.13
N THR A 674 -5.92 42.06 -0.38
CA THR A 674 -6.13 41.44 -1.70
C THR A 674 -6.42 42.48 -2.79
N GLY A 675 -5.72 42.40 -3.92
CA GLY A 675 -5.88 43.35 -5.04
C GLY A 675 -5.25 44.75 -4.87
N GLY A 676 -4.26 44.90 -3.98
CA GLY A 676 -3.54 46.17 -3.72
C GLY A 676 -2.59 46.62 -4.85
N SER A 677 -2.15 47.89 -4.82
CA SER A 677 -1.33 48.48 -5.89
C SER A 677 0.18 48.25 -5.73
N ASP A 678 0.74 48.48 -4.55
CA ASP A 678 2.19 48.59 -4.28
C ASP A 678 2.61 47.97 -2.93
N THR A 679 1.69 47.36 -2.17
CA THR A 679 1.96 46.68 -0.89
C THR A 679 2.06 45.15 -1.02
N ALA A 680 2.70 44.48 -0.05
CA ALA A 680 2.82 43.02 -0.04
C ALA A 680 1.44 42.37 0.22
N GLY A 681 1.00 41.45 -0.64
CA GLY A 681 -0.36 40.88 -0.60
C GLY A 681 -0.67 39.93 -1.76
N LEU A 682 -1.92 39.48 -1.88
CA LEU A 682 -2.37 38.54 -2.92
C LEU A 682 -3.18 39.24 -4.03
N GLY A 683 -2.89 38.91 -5.29
CA GLY A 683 -3.70 39.35 -6.43
C GLY A 683 -3.52 40.80 -6.91
N GLY A 684 -2.61 41.59 -6.29
CA GLY A 684 -2.32 42.99 -6.62
C GLY A 684 -1.45 43.23 -7.87
N SER A 685 -1.25 44.51 -8.24
CA SER A 685 -0.52 44.88 -9.47
C SER A 685 0.99 45.05 -9.30
N GLY A 686 1.49 45.47 -8.13
CA GLY A 686 2.89 45.92 -7.98
C GLY A 686 3.52 45.73 -6.60
N GLY A 687 2.98 44.86 -5.74
CA GLY A 687 3.59 44.50 -4.45
C GLY A 687 4.92 43.74 -4.60
N PRO A 688 5.84 43.83 -3.61
CA PRO A 688 7.17 43.23 -3.71
C PRO A 688 7.15 41.69 -3.64
N TYR A 689 6.27 41.08 -2.84
CA TYR A 689 6.13 39.63 -2.72
C TYR A 689 4.73 39.26 -2.22
N ARG A 690 4.39 37.97 -2.32
CA ARG A 690 3.09 37.44 -1.89
C ARG A 690 3.08 37.24 -0.39
N LEU A 691 2.05 37.77 0.26
CA LEU A 691 1.79 37.64 1.69
C LEU A 691 0.32 37.27 1.86
N ASP A 692 0.05 36.08 2.39
CA ASP A 692 -1.30 35.55 2.60
C ASP A 692 -1.70 35.68 4.09
N LYS A 693 -2.87 36.25 4.35
CA LYS A 693 -3.48 36.36 5.69
C LYS A 693 -4.84 35.64 5.79
N GLY A 694 -5.16 34.76 4.83
CA GLY A 694 -6.32 33.88 4.85
C GLY A 694 -7.62 34.47 4.29
N HIS A 695 -7.54 35.43 3.36
CA HIS A 695 -8.70 36.12 2.78
C HIS A 695 -8.95 35.79 1.29
N PRO A 696 -10.20 35.89 0.79
CA PRO A 696 -10.52 35.63 -0.62
C PRO A 696 -9.72 36.52 -1.59
N VAL A 697 -9.12 35.88 -2.60
CA VAL A 697 -8.19 36.53 -3.54
C VAL A 697 -8.94 37.30 -4.63
N HIS A 698 -8.79 38.62 -4.63
CA HIS A 698 -9.29 39.50 -5.70
C HIS A 698 -8.19 39.77 -6.73
N GLN A 699 -8.33 39.23 -7.94
CA GLN A 699 -7.34 39.39 -9.01
C GLN A 699 -7.54 40.70 -9.78
N VAL A 700 -6.46 41.46 -9.93
CA VAL A 700 -6.41 42.63 -10.82
C VAL A 700 -6.15 42.19 -12.28
N SER A 701 -6.79 42.85 -13.24
CA SER A 701 -6.67 42.58 -14.68
C SER A 701 -5.23 42.71 -15.21
N GLN A 702 -4.91 41.96 -16.27
CA GLN A 702 -3.56 41.91 -16.84
C GLN A 702 -3.10 43.28 -17.37
N GLU A 703 -4.00 44.06 -17.98
CA GLU A 703 -3.74 45.43 -18.46
C GLU A 703 -3.20 46.35 -17.35
N LYS A 704 -3.75 46.26 -16.12
CA LYS A 704 -3.29 47.04 -14.96
C LYS A 704 -1.97 46.55 -14.38
N LYS A 705 -1.62 45.27 -14.57
CA LYS A 705 -0.29 44.74 -14.22
C LYS A 705 0.77 45.24 -15.22
N ASP A 706 0.36 45.49 -16.47
CA ASP A 706 1.21 45.98 -17.54
C ASP A 706 1.43 47.50 -17.49
N GLU A 707 0.57 48.25 -16.79
CA GLU A 707 0.76 49.67 -16.46
C GLU A 707 1.90 49.93 -15.44
N VAL A 708 2.41 48.90 -14.76
CA VAL A 708 3.50 49.05 -13.79
C VAL A 708 4.83 49.35 -14.50
N SER A 709 5.43 50.49 -14.18
CA SER A 709 6.68 50.94 -14.81
C SER A 709 7.80 49.91 -14.64
N ALA A 710 8.70 49.83 -15.63
CA ALA A 710 9.85 48.93 -15.59
C ALA A 710 10.76 49.21 -14.36
N GLU A 711 10.82 50.46 -13.91
CA GLU A 711 11.57 50.86 -12.71
C GLU A 711 10.91 50.33 -11.41
N ALA A 712 9.58 50.38 -11.32
CA ALA A 712 8.85 49.82 -10.18
C ALA A 712 8.96 48.28 -10.14
N ARG A 713 8.91 47.61 -11.30
CA ARG A 713 9.16 46.16 -11.41
C ARG A 713 10.57 45.78 -10.96
N ALA A 714 11.58 46.56 -11.35
CA ALA A 714 12.97 46.32 -10.93
C ALA A 714 13.17 46.53 -9.42
N LYS A 715 12.56 47.56 -8.82
CA LYS A 715 12.57 47.78 -7.36
C LYS A 715 11.82 46.70 -6.60
N ALA A 716 10.68 46.22 -7.12
CA ALA A 716 9.92 45.12 -6.54
C ALA A 716 10.73 43.81 -6.55
N GLN A 717 11.42 43.52 -7.67
CA GLN A 717 12.34 42.39 -7.77
C GLN A 717 13.53 42.51 -6.81
N ALA A 718 14.14 43.69 -6.66
CA ALA A 718 15.24 43.88 -5.72
C ALA A 718 14.80 43.65 -4.26
N MET A 719 13.64 44.18 -3.85
CA MET A 719 13.08 43.95 -2.52
C MET A 719 12.64 42.49 -2.31
N ALA A 720 12.11 41.83 -3.35
CA ALA A 720 11.80 40.40 -3.31
C ALA A 720 13.07 39.55 -3.15
N GLN A 721 14.14 39.90 -3.87
CA GLN A 721 15.42 39.21 -3.80
C GLN A 721 16.07 39.41 -2.42
N GLU A 722 16.05 40.61 -1.86
CA GLU A 722 16.56 40.92 -0.52
C GLU A 722 15.77 40.19 0.57
N ALA A 723 14.43 40.27 0.54
CA ALA A 723 13.56 39.55 1.47
C ALA A 723 13.66 38.01 1.33
N LEU A 724 13.83 37.50 0.11
CA LEU A 724 14.12 36.09 -0.15
C LEU A 724 15.51 35.71 0.38
N THR A 725 16.52 36.57 0.23
CA THR A 725 17.87 36.33 0.73
C THR A 725 17.90 36.32 2.26
N ASP A 726 17.15 37.20 2.92
CA ASP A 726 17.03 37.22 4.38
C ASP A 726 16.19 36.04 4.91
N LYS A 727 15.11 35.64 4.21
CA LYS A 727 14.40 34.38 4.51
C LYS A 727 15.26 33.14 4.28
N LEU A 728 16.03 33.10 3.19
CA LEU A 728 16.97 32.02 2.90
C LEU A 728 18.10 31.99 3.91
N ARG A 729 18.54 33.12 4.49
CA ARG A 729 19.49 33.15 5.62
C ARG A 729 18.89 32.71 6.96
N GLU A 730 17.62 33.00 7.21
CA GLU A 730 16.88 32.41 8.34
C GLU A 730 16.82 30.88 8.18
N ILE A 731 16.50 30.40 6.98
CA ILE A 731 16.32 28.98 6.62
C ILE A 731 17.65 28.21 6.47
N ASP A 732 18.74 28.83 5.98
CA ASP A 732 19.97 28.11 5.64
C ASP A 732 20.70 27.65 6.90
N MET A 733 20.71 26.33 7.08
CA MET A 733 21.82 25.63 7.73
C MET A 733 23.02 25.75 6.79
N SER A 734 24.22 26.00 7.31
CA SER A 734 25.43 25.91 6.49
C SER A 734 25.57 24.51 5.87
N ASP A 735 26.24 24.37 4.73
CA ASP A 735 26.46 23.05 4.06
C ASP A 735 26.97 22.00 5.05
N ARG A 736 27.87 22.41 5.96
CA ARG A 736 28.42 21.56 7.02
C ARG A 736 27.39 21.16 8.07
N GLU A 737 26.51 22.06 8.47
CA GLU A 737 25.41 21.76 9.39
C GLU A 737 24.40 20.81 8.73
N TRP A 738 24.09 21.03 7.45
CA TRP A 738 23.23 20.16 6.67
C TRP A 738 23.79 18.74 6.57
N GLU A 739 25.06 18.60 6.21
CA GLU A 739 25.75 17.31 6.16
C GLU A 739 25.73 16.59 7.52
N THR A 740 25.97 17.34 8.59
CA THR A 740 25.96 16.81 9.97
C THR A 740 24.57 16.28 10.33
N TYR A 741 23.53 17.08 10.10
CA TYR A 741 22.14 16.67 10.37
C TYR A 741 21.73 15.45 9.53
N GLN A 742 22.03 15.47 8.22
CA GLN A 742 21.75 14.35 7.31
C GLN A 742 22.47 13.06 7.74
N SER A 743 23.67 13.17 8.30
CA SER A 743 24.44 12.01 8.77
C SER A 743 23.75 11.30 9.95
N TYR A 744 23.14 12.05 10.88
CA TYR A 744 22.36 11.49 11.96
C TYR A 744 21.01 10.96 11.45
N PHE A 745 20.30 11.75 10.64
CA PHE A 745 18.95 11.39 10.17
C PHE A 745 18.95 10.09 9.35
N LYS A 746 19.88 9.93 8.39
CA LYS A 746 19.96 8.72 7.55
C LYS A 746 20.07 7.41 8.34
N ARG A 747 20.60 7.45 9.56
CA ARG A 747 20.78 6.26 10.41
C ARG A 747 19.53 5.89 11.20
N VAL A 748 18.58 6.81 11.33
CA VAL A 748 17.31 6.61 12.05
C VAL A 748 16.08 6.85 11.17
N GLU A 749 16.25 7.13 9.89
CA GLU A 749 15.17 7.45 8.95
C GLU A 749 14.08 6.38 8.94
N ARG A 750 14.48 5.11 8.95
CA ARG A 750 13.56 3.97 9.01
C ARG A 750 12.81 3.91 10.33
N GLU A 751 13.51 4.02 11.45
CA GLU A 751 12.91 3.98 12.79
C GLU A 751 11.99 5.19 13.04
N SER A 752 12.37 6.37 12.55
CA SER A 752 11.57 7.59 12.58
C SER A 752 10.27 7.44 11.79
N ALA A 753 10.35 6.92 10.55
CA ALA A 753 9.16 6.68 9.74
C ALA A 753 8.19 5.68 10.42
N GLN A 754 8.74 4.63 11.03
CA GLN A 754 7.94 3.64 11.75
C GLN A 754 7.28 4.21 13.01
N LEU A 755 8.02 4.99 13.81
CA LEU A 755 7.47 5.63 15.01
C LEU A 755 6.40 6.66 14.65
N ARG A 756 6.62 7.45 13.59
CA ARG A 756 5.62 8.38 13.04
C ARG A 756 4.34 7.66 12.59
N ALA A 757 4.48 6.49 11.97
CA ALA A 757 3.32 5.68 11.55
C ALA A 757 2.52 5.14 12.75
N VAL A 758 3.19 4.77 13.86
CA VAL A 758 2.50 4.40 15.11
C VAL A 758 1.68 5.57 15.63
N LEU A 759 2.25 6.78 15.66
CA LEU A 759 1.55 7.98 16.12
C LEU A 759 0.36 8.36 15.21
N ALA A 760 0.55 8.31 13.88
CA ALA A 760 -0.52 8.59 12.92
C ALA A 760 -1.70 7.60 13.04
N ASN A 761 -1.40 6.33 13.31
CA ASN A 761 -2.45 5.33 13.52
C ASN A 761 -3.21 5.56 14.83
N LEU A 762 -2.53 6.00 15.90
CA LEU A 762 -3.18 6.37 17.16
C LEU A 762 -4.13 7.57 16.98
N GLU A 763 -3.71 8.58 16.21
CA GLU A 763 -4.55 9.73 15.86
C GLU A 763 -5.77 9.29 15.02
N ALA A 764 -5.57 8.40 14.04
CA ALA A 764 -6.65 7.86 13.22
C ALA A 764 -7.66 7.02 14.02
N VAL A 765 -7.19 6.22 14.99
CA VAL A 765 -8.04 5.47 15.93
C VAL A 765 -8.82 6.41 16.85
N ALA A 766 -8.21 7.50 17.32
CA ALA A 766 -8.91 8.52 18.12
C ALA A 766 -10.00 9.26 17.32
N GLN A 767 -9.85 9.34 16.00
CA GLN A 767 -10.83 9.93 15.07
C GLN A 767 -11.84 8.90 14.50
N GLU A 768 -11.86 7.64 14.96
CA GLU A 768 -12.83 6.64 14.51
C GLU A 768 -14.28 6.98 14.92
N ARG A 769 -15.23 6.59 14.06
CA ARG A 769 -16.67 6.82 14.26
C ARG A 769 -17.20 6.05 15.45
N ASN A 770 -17.53 6.76 16.53
CA ASN A 770 -18.18 6.22 17.71
C ASN A 770 -19.71 6.09 17.54
N TRP A 771 -20.32 5.29 18.41
CA TRP A 771 -21.78 5.20 18.51
C TRP A 771 -22.33 6.42 19.23
N LEU A 772 -22.91 7.36 18.48
CA LEU A 772 -23.66 8.48 19.03
C LEU A 772 -24.98 7.93 19.57
N ARG A 773 -25.17 7.96 20.89
CA ARG A 773 -26.41 7.53 21.57
C ARG A 773 -27.44 8.67 21.60
N HIS A 774 -28.64 8.42 22.10
CA HIS A 774 -29.72 9.42 22.21
C HIS A 774 -30.16 10.04 20.88
N GLN A 775 -30.13 9.26 19.81
CA GLN A 775 -30.58 9.67 18.49
C GLN A 775 -32.07 9.39 18.33
N SER A 776 -32.75 10.22 17.54
CA SER A 776 -34.15 10.04 17.17
C SER A 776 -34.35 9.00 16.06
N SER A 777 -33.25 8.51 15.47
CA SER A 777 -33.22 7.50 14.41
C SER A 777 -31.85 6.82 14.36
N GLY A 778 -31.80 5.52 14.06
CA GLY A 778 -30.57 4.74 14.01
C GLY A 778 -30.82 3.28 14.36
N GLU A 779 -29.78 2.57 14.79
CA GLU A 779 -29.90 1.27 15.43
C GLU A 779 -30.45 1.46 16.86
N LEU A 780 -31.24 0.53 17.40
CA LEU A 780 -31.76 0.67 18.75
C LEU A 780 -30.62 0.60 19.79
N ASP A 781 -30.65 1.45 20.82
CA ASP A 781 -29.70 1.40 21.94
C ASP A 781 -30.26 0.49 23.04
N ASP A 782 -29.68 -0.70 23.19
CA ASP A 782 -30.10 -1.72 24.16
C ASP A 782 -30.14 -1.18 25.60
N GLY A 783 -29.29 -0.19 25.93
CA GLY A 783 -29.30 0.46 27.24
C GLY A 783 -30.54 1.32 27.52
N LYS A 784 -31.35 1.63 26.51
CA LYS A 784 -32.54 2.50 26.59
C LYS A 784 -33.85 1.82 26.23
N LEU A 785 -33.87 0.50 26.24
CA LEU A 785 -35.05 -0.31 25.96
C LEU A 785 -36.24 0.07 26.87
N VAL A 786 -35.99 0.29 28.16
CA VAL A 786 -37.04 0.68 29.12
C VAL A 786 -37.60 2.08 28.79
N ASP A 787 -36.73 3.03 28.44
CA ASP A 787 -37.11 4.40 28.05
C ASP A 787 -37.93 4.40 26.75
N GLY A 788 -37.57 3.54 25.80
CA GLY A 788 -38.29 3.38 24.53
C GLY A 788 -39.70 2.83 24.72
N VAL A 789 -39.87 1.84 25.59
CA VAL A 789 -41.19 1.30 25.96
C VAL A 789 -42.02 2.36 26.72
N ALA A 790 -41.38 3.27 27.45
CA ALA A 790 -42.04 4.40 28.11
C ALA A 790 -42.40 5.57 27.15
N GLY A 791 -42.03 5.49 25.86
CA GLY A 791 -42.37 6.47 24.82
C GLY A 791 -41.30 7.53 24.53
N GLU A 792 -40.08 7.35 25.05
CA GLU A 792 -38.94 8.22 24.75
C GLU A 792 -38.50 8.06 23.29
N ARG A 793 -38.30 9.17 22.58
CA ARG A 793 -37.93 9.14 21.15
C ARG A 793 -36.42 9.02 20.89
N LEU A 794 -35.58 9.31 21.88
CA LEU A 794 -34.13 9.35 21.78
C LEU A 794 -33.49 8.04 22.24
N VAL A 795 -33.88 6.93 21.62
CA VAL A 795 -33.51 5.56 22.03
C VAL A 795 -32.67 4.84 20.98
N PHE A 796 -32.22 5.56 19.96
CA PHE A 796 -31.38 5.03 18.91
C PHE A 796 -29.92 5.46 19.07
N LYS A 797 -29.01 4.67 18.52
CA LYS A 797 -27.59 4.95 18.35
C LYS A 797 -27.23 4.96 16.86
N ARG A 798 -26.32 5.83 16.44
CA ARG A 798 -25.85 5.93 15.05
C ARG A 798 -24.34 6.09 15.00
N ARG A 799 -23.69 5.47 14.01
CA ARG A 799 -22.26 5.69 13.77
C ARG A 799 -22.01 7.09 13.20
N GLY A 800 -21.23 7.89 13.90
CA GLY A 800 -20.88 9.26 13.50
C GLY A 800 -19.68 9.78 14.28
N VAL A 801 -19.20 10.97 13.89
CA VAL A 801 -18.19 11.72 14.64
C VAL A 801 -18.96 12.72 15.51
N SER A 802 -18.68 12.79 16.81
CA SER A 802 -19.46 13.60 17.75
C SER A 802 -19.10 15.09 17.65
N ASP A 803 -19.94 15.90 17.00
CA ASP A 803 -19.77 17.36 16.92
C ASP A 803 -20.62 18.14 17.95
N SER A 804 -21.31 17.46 18.89
CA SER A 804 -22.23 18.11 19.81
C SER A 804 -21.68 18.24 21.24
N PRO A 805 -21.54 19.46 21.79
CA PRO A 805 -21.07 19.69 23.17
C PRO A 805 -22.11 19.34 24.26
N PHE A 806 -23.26 18.75 23.91
CA PHE A 806 -24.37 18.50 24.84
C PHE A 806 -24.82 17.03 24.95
N GLN A 807 -24.16 16.09 24.27
CA GLN A 807 -24.50 14.67 24.34
C GLN A 807 -23.25 13.77 24.40
N ALA A 808 -22.52 13.85 25.50
CA ALA A 808 -21.65 12.75 25.93
C ALA A 808 -22.28 12.02 27.11
N PRO A 809 -22.14 10.68 27.18
CA PRO A 809 -22.36 9.97 28.44
C PRO A 809 -21.37 10.52 29.47
N ALA A 810 -21.83 10.71 30.71
CA ALA A 810 -20.97 11.06 31.83
C ALA A 810 -19.89 9.96 31.99
N GLY A 811 -18.70 10.21 31.43
CA GLY A 811 -17.62 9.23 31.40
C GLY A 811 -16.41 9.65 30.57
N HIS A 812 -16.58 10.07 29.30
CA HIS A 812 -15.40 10.27 28.41
C HIS A 812 -15.60 11.38 27.36
N GLN A 813 -15.82 12.61 27.82
CA GLN A 813 -15.49 13.83 27.06
C GLN A 813 -14.88 14.83 28.05
N GLN A 814 -13.65 14.56 28.44
CA GLN A 814 -12.71 15.66 28.62
C GLN A 814 -12.00 15.80 27.27
N ASP A 815 -11.75 17.04 26.83
CA ASP A 815 -10.67 17.30 25.88
C ASP A 815 -9.48 16.47 26.37
N GLN A 816 -9.09 15.41 25.65
CA GLN A 816 -7.97 14.59 26.08
C GLN A 816 -6.75 15.50 26.11
N GLU A 817 -6.27 15.78 27.33
CA GLU A 817 -5.09 16.59 27.52
C GLU A 817 -3.91 15.88 26.86
N PRO A 818 -2.99 16.61 26.21
CA PRO A 818 -1.89 16.02 25.48
C PRO A 818 -1.08 15.13 26.42
N LYS A 819 -0.72 13.93 25.94
CA LYS A 819 0.05 12.96 26.72
C LYS A 819 1.41 13.60 27.04
N GLN A 820 1.77 13.61 28.32
CA GLN A 820 2.94 14.31 28.83
C GLN A 820 4.15 13.38 28.85
N MET A 821 5.19 13.74 28.10
CA MET A 821 6.39 12.90 27.95
C MET A 821 7.66 13.64 28.35
N LEU A 822 8.42 13.05 29.27
CA LEU A 822 9.75 13.55 29.60
C LEU A 822 10.84 12.56 29.19
N PHE A 823 11.79 13.04 28.40
CA PHE A 823 13.01 12.33 28.03
C PHE A 823 14.19 12.87 28.85
N VAL A 824 14.80 12.01 29.66
CA VAL A 824 15.96 12.32 30.49
C VAL A 824 17.19 11.65 29.87
N MET A 825 18.09 12.47 29.33
CA MET A 825 19.26 12.05 28.55
C MET A 825 20.55 12.25 29.33
N ASP A 826 21.38 11.22 29.44
CA ASP A 826 22.70 11.35 30.07
C ASP A 826 23.65 12.18 29.20
N VAL A 827 23.95 13.39 29.66
CA VAL A 827 24.86 14.35 29.00
C VAL A 827 26.14 14.54 29.82
N SER A 828 26.60 13.47 30.45
CA SER A 828 27.83 13.43 31.24
C SER A 828 29.10 13.25 30.41
N GLY A 829 30.25 13.47 31.05
CA GLY A 829 31.55 13.34 30.41
C GLY A 829 31.92 11.90 30.04
N SER A 830 31.32 10.88 30.66
CA SER A 830 31.53 9.47 30.26
C SER A 830 30.92 9.18 28.90
N MET A 831 29.75 9.76 28.60
CA MET A 831 29.11 9.66 27.29
C MET A 831 30.03 10.18 26.18
N TYR A 832 30.69 11.33 26.40
CA TYR A 832 31.68 11.85 25.44
C TYR A 832 32.97 11.02 25.39
N ARG A 833 33.52 10.64 26.56
CA ARG A 833 34.81 9.94 26.66
C ARG A 833 34.81 8.55 26.02
N PHE A 834 33.72 7.80 26.17
CA PHE A 834 33.62 6.43 25.65
C PHE A 834 32.98 6.37 24.26
N ASN A 835 32.49 7.48 23.73
CA ASN A 835 31.88 7.55 22.40
C ASN A 835 32.80 7.01 21.28
N SER A 836 34.12 7.18 21.39
CA SER A 836 35.04 6.66 20.38
C SER A 836 35.19 5.13 20.38
N GLN A 837 34.69 4.45 21.43
CA GLN A 837 34.78 3.00 21.57
C GLN A 837 33.47 2.30 21.18
N ASP A 838 32.33 2.87 21.58
CA ASP A 838 31.02 2.25 21.37
C ASP A 838 29.95 3.19 20.80
N SER A 839 30.30 4.40 20.39
CA SER A 839 29.37 5.37 19.80
C SER A 839 28.14 5.69 20.67
N ARG A 840 28.19 5.48 22.00
CA ARG A 840 27.03 5.67 22.90
C ARG A 840 26.40 7.07 22.84
N LEU A 841 27.22 8.12 22.75
CA LEU A 841 26.74 9.50 22.64
C LEU A 841 26.12 9.76 21.26
N GLU A 842 26.76 9.32 20.18
CA GLU A 842 26.20 9.42 18.83
C GLU A 842 24.83 8.72 18.73
N ARG A 843 24.71 7.52 19.28
CA ARG A 843 23.44 6.76 19.27
C ARG A 843 22.35 7.40 20.12
N MET A 844 22.71 8.04 21.24
CA MET A 844 21.77 8.81 22.04
C MET A 844 21.29 10.08 21.29
N LEU A 845 22.18 10.76 20.57
CA LEU A 845 21.83 11.93 19.75
C LEU A 845 20.93 11.53 18.58
N GLU A 846 21.23 10.42 17.92
CA GLU A 846 20.38 9.81 16.88
C GLU A 846 18.99 9.46 17.43
N THR A 847 18.90 8.88 18.63
CA THR A 847 17.62 8.60 19.30
C THR A 847 16.85 9.88 19.64
N SER A 848 17.54 10.91 20.11
CA SER A 848 16.94 12.22 20.41
C SER A 848 16.42 12.90 19.13
N LEU A 849 17.16 12.81 18.02
CA LEU A 849 16.71 13.28 16.72
C LEU A 849 15.50 12.48 16.22
N MET A 850 15.52 11.16 16.37
CA MET A 850 14.40 10.30 16.01
C MET A 850 13.11 10.73 16.73
N ILE A 851 13.17 11.03 18.03
CA ILE A 851 12.02 11.54 18.80
C ILE A 851 11.52 12.86 18.22
N MET A 852 12.40 13.86 18.06
CA MET A 852 12.03 15.19 17.56
C MET A 852 11.47 15.16 16.12
N GLU A 853 11.97 14.27 15.27
CA GLU A 853 11.47 14.10 13.89
C GLU A 853 10.13 13.36 13.83
N SER A 854 9.98 12.32 14.66
CA SER A 854 8.78 11.48 14.63
C SER A 854 7.56 12.20 15.23
N PHE A 855 7.78 13.03 16.23
CA PHE A 855 6.71 13.73 16.96
C PHE A 855 6.26 15.02 16.28
N ALA A 856 7.04 15.53 15.32
CA ALA A 856 6.70 16.73 14.57
C ALA A 856 5.40 16.53 13.76
N GLY A 857 4.39 17.36 14.04
CA GLY A 857 3.04 17.26 13.48
C GLY A 857 2.00 16.62 14.40
N PHE A 858 2.37 16.17 15.60
CA PHE A 858 1.47 15.58 16.62
C PHE A 858 1.41 16.42 17.90
N GLU A 859 1.63 17.73 17.79
CA GLU A 859 1.71 18.65 18.93
C GLU A 859 0.35 18.88 19.63
N ARG A 860 -0.75 18.37 19.06
CA ARG A 860 -2.08 18.43 19.70
C ARG A 860 -2.29 17.26 20.66
N GLU A 861 -1.78 16.09 20.32
CA GLU A 861 -1.96 14.84 21.05
C GLU A 861 -0.81 14.58 22.04
N LEU A 862 0.38 15.12 21.76
CA LEU A 862 1.61 14.87 22.51
C LEU A 862 2.29 16.18 22.90
N ASP A 863 2.65 16.30 24.17
CA ASP A 863 3.58 17.33 24.64
C ASP A 863 4.81 16.66 25.26
N TYR A 864 5.99 17.10 24.84
CA TYR A 864 7.24 16.46 25.24
C TYR A 864 8.34 17.44 25.65
N CYS A 865 9.17 16.98 26.57
CA CYS A 865 10.32 17.69 27.08
C CYS A 865 11.56 16.79 26.94
N ILE A 866 12.69 17.37 26.55
CA ILE A 866 14.01 16.71 26.56
C ILE A 866 14.87 17.47 27.57
N MET A 867 15.23 16.78 28.64
CA MET A 867 16.20 17.25 29.63
C MET A 867 17.40 16.31 29.64
N GLY A 868 18.53 16.78 30.13
CA GLY A 868 19.64 15.91 30.47
C GLY A 868 20.12 16.08 31.89
N HIS A 869 20.98 15.15 32.30
CA HIS A 869 21.69 15.20 33.57
C HIS A 869 23.19 14.99 33.34
N SER A 870 24.01 15.56 34.22
CA SER A 870 25.46 15.34 34.24
C SER A 870 25.98 15.56 35.66
N GLY A 871 27.30 15.60 35.88
CA GLY A 871 27.88 16.02 37.15
C GLY A 871 27.65 17.49 37.53
N ASP A 872 27.08 18.32 36.65
CA ASP A 872 26.77 19.74 36.95
C ASP A 872 25.37 19.96 37.51
N SER A 873 24.37 19.24 36.98
CA SER A 873 22.97 19.41 37.34
C SER A 873 22.16 18.13 37.04
N PRO A 874 21.15 17.79 37.86
CA PRO A 874 20.14 16.78 37.54
C PRO A 874 19.14 17.21 36.46
N GLU A 875 19.04 18.51 36.17
CA GLU A 875 18.06 19.08 35.22
C GLU A 875 18.76 20.10 34.31
N ILE A 876 19.04 19.69 33.07
CA ILE A 876 19.63 20.52 32.02
C ILE A 876 18.61 20.59 30.88
N PRO A 877 17.96 21.74 30.64
CA PRO A 877 16.88 21.81 29.65
C PRO A 877 17.42 21.89 28.22
N PHE A 878 16.87 21.06 27.33
CA PHE A 878 17.18 21.07 25.90
C PHE A 878 15.95 21.37 25.04
N VAL A 879 14.80 20.79 25.39
CA VAL A 879 13.47 21.07 24.82
C VAL A 879 12.49 21.17 25.99
N GLU A 880 11.71 22.25 26.05
CA GLU A 880 10.69 22.47 27.09
C GLU A 880 9.30 22.07 26.59
N PHE A 881 8.41 21.67 27.51
CA PHE A 881 6.99 21.43 27.22
C PHE A 881 6.35 22.66 26.54
N GLY A 882 5.49 22.42 25.55
CA GLY A 882 4.85 23.45 24.72
C GLY A 882 5.80 24.19 23.76
N ALA A 883 7.08 23.84 23.71
CA ALA A 883 8.08 24.48 22.86
C ALA A 883 8.95 23.47 22.07
N PRO A 884 8.34 22.56 21.28
CA PRO A 884 9.10 21.66 20.42
C PRO A 884 9.84 22.42 19.30
N PRO A 885 11.04 21.95 18.89
CA PRO A 885 11.82 22.58 17.83
C PRO A 885 11.10 22.52 16.47
N LYS A 886 10.93 23.69 15.87
CA LYS A 886 10.04 23.92 14.71
C LYS A 886 10.62 23.43 13.40
N ASP A 887 11.94 23.50 13.27
CA ASP A 887 12.64 23.15 12.04
C ASP A 887 13.89 22.30 12.30
N ARG A 888 14.49 21.81 11.21
CA ARG A 888 15.69 20.96 11.25
C ARG A 888 16.91 21.65 11.86
N LYS A 889 16.99 22.98 11.73
CA LYS A 889 18.09 23.80 12.25
C LYS A 889 18.00 23.91 13.77
N GLU A 890 16.81 24.11 14.32
CA GLU A 890 16.56 24.07 15.76
C GLU A 890 16.83 22.68 16.34
N ARG A 891 16.39 21.62 15.67
CA ARG A 891 16.69 20.23 16.08
C ARG A 891 18.20 19.97 16.11
N LEU A 892 18.95 20.42 15.09
CA LEU A 892 20.42 20.30 15.10
C LEU A 892 21.04 21.11 16.24
N ARG A 893 20.54 22.32 16.53
CA ARG A 893 21.03 23.14 17.67
C ARG A 893 20.82 22.42 19.00
N VAL A 894 19.71 21.69 19.18
CA VAL A 894 19.49 20.86 20.37
C VAL A 894 20.61 19.82 20.50
N LEU A 895 20.89 19.06 19.45
CA LEU A 895 21.96 18.05 19.44
C LEU A 895 23.35 18.66 19.71
N GLN A 896 23.65 19.80 19.09
CA GLN A 896 24.91 20.52 19.31
C GLN A 896 25.06 20.99 20.77
N LYS A 897 23.99 21.46 21.40
CA LYS A 897 23.98 21.82 22.82
C LYS A 897 24.24 20.60 23.71
N MET A 898 23.63 19.45 23.42
CA MET A 898 23.87 18.20 24.15
C MET A 898 25.33 17.77 24.05
N VAL A 899 25.90 17.78 22.84
CA VAL A 899 27.32 17.48 22.60
C VAL A 899 28.22 18.45 23.37
N ALA A 900 27.99 19.76 23.23
CA ALA A 900 28.78 20.76 23.94
C ALA A 900 28.72 20.55 25.47
N HIS A 901 27.54 20.22 26.00
CA HIS A 901 27.39 19.94 27.42
C HIS A 901 28.24 18.75 27.87
N THR A 902 28.20 17.63 27.14
CA THR A 902 29.00 16.43 27.47
C THR A 902 30.51 16.68 27.45
N GLN A 903 30.99 17.66 26.67
CA GLN A 903 32.41 18.00 26.55
C GLN A 903 32.93 18.83 27.73
N TYR A 904 32.08 19.71 28.27
CA TYR A 904 32.50 20.73 29.24
C TYR A 904 31.94 20.51 30.65
N CYS A 905 31.16 19.45 30.86
CA CYS A 905 30.54 19.21 32.16
C CYS A 905 31.53 18.72 33.23
N ARG A 906 31.23 18.99 34.51
CA ARG A 906 32.00 18.42 35.64
C ARG A 906 31.78 16.91 35.76
N SER A 907 32.77 16.23 36.33
CA SER A 907 32.64 14.83 36.71
C SER A 907 31.69 14.67 37.91
N GLY A 908 30.71 13.78 37.79
CA GLY A 908 29.73 13.45 38.83
C GLY A 908 28.58 12.68 38.21
N ASP A 909 27.66 12.18 39.03
CA ASP A 909 26.43 11.55 38.57
C ASP A 909 25.23 12.07 39.38
N HIS A 910 24.22 12.52 38.65
CA HIS A 910 22.94 12.95 39.19
C HIS A 910 21.78 12.10 38.66
N THR A 911 22.04 10.90 38.10
CA THR A 911 21.03 10.02 37.48
C THR A 911 19.82 9.81 38.39
N VAL A 912 20.02 9.44 39.66
CA VAL A 912 18.91 9.16 40.57
C VAL A 912 18.08 10.41 40.87
N GLU A 913 18.74 11.55 41.07
CA GLU A 913 18.07 12.82 41.34
C GLU A 913 17.32 13.32 40.09
N ALA A 914 17.88 13.11 38.89
CA ALA A 914 17.24 13.43 37.62
C ALA A 914 15.97 12.59 37.38
N VAL A 915 16.00 11.30 37.70
CA VAL A 915 14.81 10.43 37.63
C VAL A 915 13.76 10.88 38.63
N GLU A 916 14.14 11.14 39.88
CA GLU A 916 13.20 11.60 40.92
C GLU A 916 12.53 12.92 40.55
N ARG A 917 13.32 13.92 40.16
CA ARG A 917 12.78 15.22 39.75
C ARG A 917 11.97 15.13 38.46
N GLY A 918 12.40 14.30 37.50
CA GLY A 918 11.67 14.07 36.26
C GLY A 918 10.29 13.47 36.48
N VAL A 919 10.20 12.45 37.34
CA VAL A 919 8.91 11.85 37.73
C VAL A 919 8.02 12.86 38.45
N GLN A 920 8.56 13.62 39.40
CA GLN A 920 7.80 14.66 40.11
C GLN A 920 7.32 15.77 39.16
N ARG A 921 8.14 16.17 38.21
CA ARG A 921 7.82 17.22 37.23
C ARG A 921 6.67 16.81 36.34
N VAL A 922 6.70 15.60 35.77
CA VAL A 922 5.59 15.10 34.93
C VAL A 922 4.34 14.82 35.78
N ALA A 923 4.50 14.34 37.02
CA ALA A 923 3.37 14.12 37.92
C ALA A 923 2.62 15.43 38.27
N ALA A 924 3.29 16.58 38.24
CA ALA A 924 2.70 17.89 38.49
C ALA A 924 1.97 18.49 37.27
N LEU A 925 2.10 17.89 36.09
CA LEU A 925 1.40 18.33 34.88
C LEU A 925 -0.01 17.73 34.81
N GLU A 926 -0.93 18.49 34.22
CA GLU A 926 -2.25 18.01 33.82
C GLU A 926 -2.07 17.12 32.55
N GLY A 927 -2.79 16.00 32.49
CA GLY A 927 -2.59 14.97 31.47
C GLY A 927 -3.04 13.59 31.96
N ASP A 928 -3.79 12.87 31.11
CA ASP A 928 -4.33 11.53 31.41
C ASP A 928 -3.24 10.46 31.41
N ASP A 929 -2.27 10.56 30.48
CA ASP A 929 -1.12 9.65 30.39
C ASP A 929 0.20 10.40 30.52
N ARG A 930 1.07 9.88 31.38
CA ARG A 930 2.32 10.52 31.81
C ARG A 930 3.47 9.55 31.71
N PHE A 931 4.49 9.91 30.94
CA PHE A 931 5.64 9.04 30.68
C PHE A 931 6.96 9.71 31.01
N VAL A 932 7.90 8.93 31.54
CA VAL A 932 9.29 9.35 31.74
C VAL A 932 10.20 8.30 31.12
N PHE A 933 11.07 8.68 30.20
CA PHE A 933 12.05 7.79 29.58
C PHE A 933 13.45 8.27 29.90
N VAL A 934 14.25 7.43 30.55
CA VAL A 934 15.61 7.76 30.99
C VAL A 934 16.61 6.97 30.14
N VAL A 935 17.63 7.63 29.60
CA VAL A 935 18.73 6.98 28.86
C VAL A 935 20.04 7.32 29.56
N SER A 936 20.74 6.30 30.08
CA SER A 936 21.99 6.49 30.86
C SER A 936 23.03 5.40 30.63
N ASP A 937 24.30 5.68 30.93
CA ASP A 937 25.49 4.87 30.61
C ASP A 937 25.72 3.62 31.49
N ALA A 938 24.69 3.16 32.21
CA ALA A 938 24.66 1.98 33.09
C ALA A 938 25.65 1.95 34.26
N ASN A 939 26.49 2.98 34.45
CA ASN A 939 27.68 2.94 35.32
C ASN A 939 27.36 3.15 36.81
N LEU A 940 26.25 2.59 37.29
CA LEU A 940 25.67 2.83 38.61
C LEU A 940 26.61 2.41 39.75
N GLU A 941 27.36 1.31 39.57
CA GLU A 941 28.27 0.76 40.58
C GLU A 941 29.43 1.72 40.89
N ARG A 942 29.96 2.41 39.89
CA ARG A 942 31.07 3.36 40.04
C ARG A 942 30.69 4.58 40.88
N TYR A 943 29.41 4.93 40.89
CA TYR A 943 28.86 6.05 41.67
C TYR A 943 28.18 5.58 42.97
N GLY A 944 28.26 4.28 43.30
CA GLY A 944 27.69 3.72 44.52
C GLY A 944 26.15 3.68 44.52
N ILE A 945 25.53 3.64 43.34
CA ILE A 945 24.07 3.62 43.20
C ILE A 945 23.59 2.17 43.09
N GLU A 946 22.76 1.75 44.03
CA GLU A 946 22.09 0.45 43.95
C GLU A 946 20.91 0.50 42.97
N PRO A 947 20.81 -0.41 41.99
CA PRO A 947 19.69 -0.45 41.03
C PRO A 947 18.31 -0.51 41.70
N ARG A 948 18.20 -1.17 42.86
CA ARG A 948 16.97 -1.18 43.68
C ARG A 948 16.52 0.21 44.13
N TYR A 949 17.46 1.10 44.44
CA TYR A 949 17.15 2.47 44.86
C TYR A 949 16.60 3.28 43.68
N LEU A 950 17.18 3.12 42.50
CA LEU A 950 16.69 3.73 41.27
C LEU A 950 15.31 3.19 40.86
N GLY A 951 15.08 1.87 41.02
CA GLY A 951 13.78 1.25 40.81
C GLY A 951 12.67 1.79 41.71
N ARG A 952 12.99 2.21 42.94
CA ARG A 952 12.03 2.89 43.83
C ARG A 952 11.66 4.29 43.33
N LYS A 953 12.60 5.00 42.70
CA LYS A 953 12.34 6.34 42.14
C LYS A 953 11.53 6.27 40.84
N LEU A 954 11.76 5.26 39.99
CA LEU A 954 10.93 5.02 38.80
C LEU A 954 9.46 4.71 39.15
N ASN A 955 9.20 4.17 40.34
CA ASN A 955 7.85 3.83 40.81
C ASN A 955 7.36 4.77 41.93
N SER A 956 7.96 5.95 42.11
CA SER A 956 7.57 6.84 43.21
C SER A 956 6.17 7.42 43.04
N GLU A 957 5.72 7.59 41.79
CA GLU A 957 4.40 8.11 41.44
C GLU A 957 3.59 7.07 40.64
N PRO A 958 2.46 6.56 41.16
CA PRO A 958 1.68 5.52 40.50
C PRO A 958 1.09 5.93 39.15
N GLY A 959 0.82 7.23 38.95
CA GLY A 959 0.27 7.79 37.73
C GLY A 959 1.30 8.06 36.63
N VAL A 960 2.59 7.73 36.85
CA VAL A 960 3.67 7.98 35.88
C VAL A 960 4.29 6.66 35.42
N GLN A 961 4.32 6.45 34.10
CA GLN A 961 4.99 5.35 33.45
C GLN A 961 6.47 5.70 33.17
N ALA A 962 7.33 5.46 34.15
CA ALA A 962 8.77 5.70 34.04
C ALA A 962 9.54 4.44 33.57
N HIS A 963 10.31 4.56 32.50
CA HIS A 963 11.17 3.52 31.94
C HIS A 963 12.62 4.00 31.87
N ALA A 964 13.57 3.14 32.22
CA ALA A 964 14.99 3.43 32.14
C ALA A 964 15.72 2.48 31.18
N LEU A 965 16.45 3.04 30.23
CA LEU A 965 17.32 2.37 29.26
C LEU A 965 18.78 2.61 29.64
N PHE A 966 19.48 1.54 29.99
CA PHE A 966 20.89 1.57 30.37
C PHE A 966 21.77 1.04 29.24
N ILE A 967 22.77 1.81 28.84
CA ILE A 967 23.78 1.41 27.86
C ILE A 967 24.89 0.66 28.61
N ALA A 968 24.86 -0.68 28.58
CA ALA A 968 25.79 -1.50 29.35
C ALA A 968 26.93 -2.03 28.47
N SER A 969 28.17 -1.84 28.93
CA SER A 969 29.36 -2.35 28.26
C SER A 969 29.72 -3.80 28.63
N PHE A 970 29.15 -4.34 29.71
CA PHE A 970 29.43 -5.70 30.21
C PHE A 970 28.14 -6.46 30.55
N ALA A 971 28.11 -7.75 30.22
CA ALA A 971 26.94 -8.62 30.41
C ALA A 971 26.57 -8.83 31.90
N ASP A 972 27.55 -8.84 32.81
CA ASP A 972 27.31 -9.08 34.24
C ASP A 972 26.59 -7.89 34.91
N GLU A 973 26.93 -6.66 34.52
CA GLU A 973 26.29 -5.44 35.00
C GLU A 973 24.85 -5.33 34.47
N ALA A 974 24.65 -5.70 33.19
CA ALA A 974 23.35 -5.77 32.56
C ALA A 974 22.39 -6.74 33.26
N GLU A 975 22.87 -7.93 33.62
CA GLU A 975 22.06 -8.96 34.27
C GLU A 975 21.64 -8.54 35.70
N ARG A 976 22.54 -7.85 36.41
CA ARG A 976 22.24 -7.29 37.73
C ARG A 976 21.17 -6.20 37.66
N ILE A 977 21.29 -5.26 36.73
CA ILE A 977 20.32 -4.18 36.50
C ILE A 977 18.94 -4.77 36.14
N ARG A 978 18.90 -5.76 35.24
CA ARG A 978 17.65 -6.45 34.85
C ARG A 978 16.97 -7.18 36.00
N ARG A 979 17.75 -7.79 36.89
CA ARG A 979 17.22 -8.56 38.03
C ARG A 979 16.70 -7.67 39.16
N GLU A 980 17.30 -6.51 39.34
CA GLU A 980 17.01 -5.62 40.47
C GLU A 980 16.01 -4.49 40.16
N LEU A 981 15.81 -4.16 38.88
CA LEU A 981 14.77 -3.21 38.46
C LEU A 981 13.40 -3.88 38.31
N PRO A 982 12.29 -3.12 38.48
CA PRO A 982 10.95 -3.64 38.28
C PRO A 982 10.74 -4.17 36.84
N ALA A 983 10.02 -5.28 36.71
CA ALA A 983 9.73 -5.90 35.42
C ALA A 983 9.02 -4.90 34.48
N GLY A 984 9.56 -4.73 33.26
CA GLY A 984 9.03 -3.80 32.26
C GLY A 984 9.43 -2.31 32.46
N ARG A 985 10.19 -1.98 33.51
CA ARG A 985 10.63 -0.60 33.81
C ARG A 985 12.13 -0.38 33.60
N GLY A 986 12.93 -1.44 33.62
CA GLY A 986 14.37 -1.41 33.38
C GLY A 986 14.76 -2.17 32.12
N HIS A 987 15.47 -1.52 31.21
CA HIS A 987 15.91 -2.06 29.94
C HIS A 987 17.41 -1.86 29.79
N VAL A 988 18.10 -2.82 29.19
CA VAL A 988 19.55 -2.76 29.00
C VAL A 988 19.91 -2.98 27.55
N CYS A 989 20.67 -2.04 27.00
CA CYS A 989 21.18 -2.01 25.64
C CYS A 989 22.64 -2.49 25.69
N LEU A 990 22.89 -3.72 25.23
CA LEU A 990 24.25 -4.30 25.16
C LEU A 990 24.99 -3.85 23.90
N ASP A 991 24.25 -3.65 22.80
CA ASP A 991 24.75 -3.07 21.56
C ASP A 991 24.15 -1.68 21.41
N THR A 992 25.00 -0.65 21.36
CA THR A 992 24.56 0.75 21.24
C THR A 992 23.85 1.03 19.91
N SER A 993 24.11 0.24 18.86
CA SER A 993 23.43 0.40 17.57
C SER A 993 21.94 0.04 17.63
N ASP A 994 21.54 -0.80 18.58
CA ASP A 994 20.13 -1.15 18.82
C ASP A 994 19.37 -0.10 19.62
N LEU A 995 20.03 0.94 20.15
CA LEU A 995 19.41 1.92 21.07
C LEU A 995 18.15 2.61 20.49
N PRO A 996 18.15 3.15 19.24
CA PRO A 996 16.94 3.73 18.66
C PRO A 996 15.81 2.71 18.48
N ARG A 997 16.16 1.48 18.06
CA ARG A 997 15.19 0.39 17.86
C ARG A 997 14.59 -0.08 19.19
N MET A 998 15.41 -0.24 20.23
CA MET A 998 14.98 -0.67 21.56
C MET A 998 14.09 0.39 22.20
N PHE A 999 14.47 1.68 22.08
CA PHE A 999 13.62 2.78 22.52
C PHE A 999 12.25 2.74 21.84
N LYS A 1000 12.19 2.59 20.51
CA LYS A 1000 10.92 2.46 19.77
C LYS A 1000 10.08 1.28 20.26
N GLN A 1001 10.68 0.13 20.53
CA GLN A 1001 9.96 -1.04 21.06
C GLN A 1001 9.35 -0.76 22.44
N ILE A 1002 10.11 -0.13 23.33
CA ILE A 1002 9.64 0.23 24.67
C ILE A 1002 8.52 1.26 24.58
N PHE A 1003 8.71 2.28 23.74
CA PHE A 1003 7.70 3.30 23.47
C PHE A 1003 6.39 2.66 22.94
N THR A 1004 6.48 1.80 21.92
CA THR A 1004 5.32 1.13 21.34
C THR A 1004 4.62 0.20 22.34
N ALA A 1005 5.39 -0.51 23.17
CA ALA A 1005 4.84 -1.39 24.20
C ALA A 1005 4.14 -0.61 25.33
N ALA A 1006 4.70 0.52 25.75
CA ALA A 1006 4.09 1.41 26.74
C ALA A 1006 2.79 2.05 26.22
N PHE A 1007 2.75 2.37 24.93
CA PHE A 1007 1.59 2.98 24.26
C PHE A 1007 0.50 1.99 23.83
N GLY A 1008 0.82 0.70 23.68
CA GLY A 1008 -0.14 -0.33 23.28
C GLY A 1008 -0.87 -1.03 24.44
N GLN A 1009 -0.55 -0.68 25.69
CA GLN A 1009 -1.19 -1.24 26.90
C GLN A 1009 -2.26 -0.33 27.53
N THR A 1010 -2.39 0.91 27.04
CA THR A 1010 -3.49 1.84 27.33
C THR A 1010 -4.57 1.70 26.26
#